data_AF-A0A919MIX0-F1
#
_entry.id   AF-A0A919MIX0-F1
#
_cell.length_a   1.000
_cell.length_b   1.000
_cell.length_c   1.000
_cell.angle_alpha   90.00
_cell.angle_beta   90.00
_cell.angle_gamma   90.00
#
_symmetry.space_group_name_H-M   'P 1'
#
loop_
_entity.id
_entity.type
_entity.pdbx_description
1 polymer ?
#
loop_
_entity_poly.entity_id
_entity_poly.type
_entity_poly.pdbx_seq_one_letter_code
_entity_poly.pdbx_strand_id
1 'polypeptide(L)'
;MRKNSIGILGILALLAGSAAATSAQAAPASPTAAGVAFAAPDNALGDDWQTSSDTAVAGVGDTDGFHLYVAREAAAFRWTPLATLRASGTDLGAWTGYVCTTGSGRYAVAVYAPVIATNRPAATMAGAFASVVDLATGTARHLVTGVQLAYFNPACGPSDRVLLTRAVGREGERTDLLAVDAVTAEVESTRRIDRQLTTPTPAPDGDYGIAGGRLVKVGATGRLTAVATPAGQPFAVEATSGGAVDLVSVRGEQAVAQRWQGGRLTRTGTGPRQRLQLFRGAGGNRLVGDVTKVRSGVPGLSTLRAERPVRAVSAQGHLMVERVAPTDKAVELTTRAAHSGREINGSISAGGGPTLSVPLPGRPAAKAGPAVRAGPAARLAEDAPACAVPRNNPSVQPLQPSYNMVEWAVEQAVHGQLLVQRPANYLKTGLNAYQPQVRFPPHQVAYGGTVPSQLMMAILSQETNMAQASWHGVPGDTANPLVSDYYGNRDANGNSNIEVIDYTKSDCGYGIGQVTTGMRAGETVFTPEDKVRIAVDYAANIAAAMNILIDKWNQLNQDSGGRNKLNDGDPRYIENWYAAVWAYNSGFYPYAERASHGGNWGVGWFNNPVNPRLPANRPRFLADPDDASHPGDWTYPELIMGWAETPQWYWLGNERLFKYSKPAFGSSGKLILPNIYSFCTSAKCVEGLPANPCPDRNENCWWHGETFWAICSSACATERLTYPLGSAERPLQRSYGTDCGNFTGDREPRKIGPPLIVYTLNETGQYNLGCPIGPSDGKFTLRLGNPAGGYANPVDPTWRFAQIDLHQLGAGHKGHMWFTHVYKPDYPDGDSNAKHQIVATWSPDLPYPDDTRYDIVAHLPSHGGEWDTSRYYIWPDPKGVVPKICSIDQSTNGADRWKYLGNLPLKKGARVQLKNVAAGAQGNIDIAFDAVAFIPTGTTDAQVCNADY
;
A
#
# COMPACT_ATOMS: atom_id res chain seq x y z
N MET A 1 27.98 56.43 15.52
CA MET A 1 28.16 57.66 16.32
C MET A 1 27.15 57.66 17.46
N ARG A 2 27.67 57.77 18.71
CA ARG A 2 27.06 58.24 19.98
C ARG A 2 25.80 57.51 20.50
N LYS A 3 25.95 56.67 21.55
CA LYS A 3 25.97 56.96 23.04
C LYS A 3 24.53 56.90 23.60
N ASN A 4 24.17 56.41 24.79
CA ASN A 4 24.79 55.82 26.00
C ASN A 4 23.57 55.32 26.86
N SER A 5 23.54 54.12 27.46
CA SER A 5 24.06 53.69 28.78
C SER A 5 23.14 53.92 30.01
N ILE A 6 23.23 52.97 30.96
CA ILE A 6 22.83 52.97 32.40
C ILE A 6 21.38 52.44 32.63
N GLY A 7 21.06 51.38 33.40
CA GLY A 7 21.75 50.59 34.41
C GLY A 7 21.12 50.85 35.80
N ILE A 8 20.51 49.84 36.46
CA ILE A 8 20.39 49.67 37.94
C ILE A 8 19.70 48.33 38.29
N LEU A 9 20.32 47.62 39.24
CA LEU A 9 19.89 46.40 39.94
C LEU A 9 18.68 46.66 40.87
N GLY A 10 17.85 45.64 41.11
CA GLY A 10 16.95 45.64 42.27
C GLY A 10 16.04 44.41 42.38
N ILE A 11 16.53 43.37 43.06
CA ILE A 11 15.84 42.48 44.02
C ILE A 11 14.35 42.18 43.73
N LEU A 12 14.03 40.95 43.29
CA LEU A 12 12.69 40.39 43.43
C LEU A 12 12.69 39.24 44.45
N ALA A 13 12.01 39.49 45.57
CA ALA A 13 11.58 38.50 46.53
C ALA A 13 10.30 37.80 46.04
N LEU A 14 10.21 36.50 46.33
CA LEU A 14 8.99 35.70 46.19
C LEU A 14 7.85 36.28 47.02
N LEU A 15 6.67 36.40 46.42
CA LEU A 15 5.39 36.24 47.13
C LEU A 15 4.37 35.63 46.16
N ALA A 16 3.84 34.47 46.56
CA ALA A 16 2.78 33.75 45.90
C ALA A 16 1.47 34.56 45.95
N GLY A 17 0.83 34.70 44.78
CA GLY A 17 -0.49 35.31 44.64
C GLY A 17 -1.34 34.48 43.69
N SER A 18 -2.30 33.76 44.24
CA SER A 18 -3.30 32.96 43.55
C SER A 18 -4.15 33.85 42.65
N ALA A 19 -3.97 33.77 41.34
CA ALA A 19 -4.89 34.34 40.35
C ALA A 19 -5.71 33.21 39.73
N ALA A 20 -7.02 33.25 39.97
CA ALA A 20 -7.99 32.36 39.38
C ALA A 20 -7.85 32.38 37.85
N ALA A 21 -7.54 31.22 37.28
CA ALA A 21 -7.60 31.00 35.85
C ALA A 21 -9.06 31.19 35.41
N THR A 22 -9.31 32.31 34.74
CA THR A 22 -10.51 32.50 33.94
C THR A 22 -10.55 31.35 32.93
N SER A 23 -11.62 30.56 33.00
CA SER A 23 -11.92 29.51 32.04
C SER A 23 -11.85 30.08 30.64
N ALA A 24 -10.76 29.79 29.93
CA ALA A 24 -10.66 30.03 28.50
C ALA A 24 -11.78 29.21 27.85
N GLN A 25 -12.83 29.92 27.46
CA GLN A 25 -13.96 29.38 26.73
C GLN A 25 -13.41 28.60 25.53
N ALA A 26 -13.65 27.30 25.51
CA ALA A 26 -13.29 26.45 24.39
C ALA A 26 -13.80 27.13 23.12
N ALA A 27 -12.87 27.39 22.19
CA ALA A 27 -13.25 27.80 20.85
C ALA A 27 -14.26 26.77 20.32
N PRO A 28 -15.41 27.20 19.77
CA PRO A 28 -16.39 26.27 19.24
C PRO A 28 -15.68 25.40 18.20
N ALA A 29 -15.79 24.08 18.37
CA ALA A 29 -15.33 23.11 17.39
C ALA A 29 -15.84 23.54 16.00
N SER A 30 -14.93 23.74 15.05
CA SER A 30 -15.31 24.05 13.68
C SER A 30 -16.19 22.90 13.16
N PRO A 31 -17.32 23.18 12.48
CA PRO A 31 -18.18 22.14 11.96
C PRO A 31 -17.51 21.50 10.73
N THR A 32 -16.76 20.42 10.95
CA THR A 32 -16.27 19.54 9.88
C THR A 32 -17.44 18.72 9.32
N ALA A 33 -18.29 19.35 8.49
CA ALA A 33 -19.34 18.67 7.71
C ALA A 33 -19.79 19.43 6.43
N ALA A 34 -19.19 20.56 6.10
CA ALA A 34 -19.51 21.30 4.87
C ALA A 34 -18.57 20.86 3.73
N GLY A 35 -19.01 19.92 2.90
CA GLY A 35 -18.28 19.50 1.69
C GLY A 35 -17.90 20.70 0.80
N VAL A 36 -16.76 20.59 0.12
CA VAL A 36 -16.17 21.64 -0.73
C VAL A 36 -17.12 21.96 -1.89
N ALA A 37 -17.64 23.18 -1.97
CA ALA A 37 -18.61 23.65 -2.97
C ALA A 37 -18.38 25.12 -3.37
N PHE A 38 -18.90 25.55 -4.53
CA PHE A 38 -18.85 26.96 -4.92
C PHE A 38 -19.81 27.81 -4.07
N ALA A 39 -19.27 28.77 -3.32
CA ALA A 39 -20.07 29.66 -2.47
C ALA A 39 -20.98 30.65 -3.24
N ALA A 40 -20.64 30.95 -4.50
CA ALA A 40 -21.44 31.79 -5.40
C ALA A 40 -21.58 31.08 -6.76
N PRO A 41 -22.42 30.04 -6.85
CA PRO A 41 -22.49 29.17 -8.01
C PRO A 41 -22.98 29.87 -9.27
N ASP A 42 -23.91 30.84 -9.18
CA ASP A 42 -24.39 31.60 -10.35
C ASP A 42 -23.22 32.29 -11.08
N ASN A 43 -22.31 32.92 -10.33
CA ASN A 43 -21.12 33.57 -10.88
C ASN A 43 -20.05 32.57 -11.36
N ALA A 44 -20.00 31.38 -10.77
CA ALA A 44 -18.93 30.43 -11.02
C ALA A 44 -19.25 29.48 -12.19
N LEU A 45 -20.52 29.06 -12.29
CA LEU A 45 -21.02 27.97 -13.11
C LEU A 45 -21.98 28.47 -14.21
N GLY A 46 -22.55 29.67 -14.05
CA GLY A 46 -23.57 30.23 -14.94
C GLY A 46 -24.99 29.92 -14.47
N ASP A 47 -25.99 30.60 -15.05
CA ASP A 47 -27.36 30.64 -14.53
C ASP A 47 -28.11 29.28 -14.54
N ASP A 48 -27.69 28.34 -15.40
CA ASP A 48 -28.39 27.06 -15.60
C ASP A 48 -27.93 25.95 -14.63
N TRP A 49 -26.96 26.23 -13.74
CA TRP A 49 -26.28 25.23 -12.91
C TRP A 49 -27.25 24.34 -12.09
N GLN A 50 -28.36 24.90 -11.62
CA GLN A 50 -29.36 24.21 -10.79
C GLN A 50 -30.08 23.07 -11.52
N THR A 51 -30.16 23.15 -12.85
CA THR A 51 -30.85 22.15 -13.68
C THR A 51 -29.90 21.20 -14.39
N SER A 52 -28.59 21.42 -14.24
CA SER A 52 -27.57 20.62 -14.89
C SER A 52 -27.48 19.21 -14.32
N SER A 53 -27.29 18.24 -15.21
CA SER A 53 -26.97 16.85 -14.86
C SER A 53 -25.46 16.59 -14.78
N ASP A 54 -24.62 17.62 -14.89
CA ASP A 54 -23.17 17.45 -14.88
C ASP A 54 -22.68 16.90 -13.54
N THR A 55 -21.80 15.90 -13.65
CA THR A 55 -21.28 15.13 -12.52
C THR A 55 -19.78 14.90 -12.72
N ALA A 56 -19.01 15.17 -11.67
CA ALA A 56 -17.59 14.83 -11.57
C ALA A 56 -17.40 13.66 -10.62
N VAL A 57 -16.46 12.78 -10.97
CA VAL A 57 -16.03 11.67 -10.11
C VAL A 57 -14.52 11.72 -9.99
N ALA A 58 -14.01 11.48 -8.78
CA ALA A 58 -12.60 11.37 -8.48
C ALA A 58 -12.35 10.19 -7.53
N GLY A 59 -11.15 9.62 -7.60
CA GLY A 59 -10.72 8.54 -6.72
C GLY A 59 -9.37 8.82 -6.08
N VAL A 60 -9.17 8.33 -4.87
CA VAL A 60 -7.90 8.39 -4.13
C VAL A 60 -7.87 7.27 -3.11
N GLY A 61 -6.70 6.70 -2.83
CA GLY A 61 -6.57 5.64 -1.82
C GLY A 61 -5.76 6.03 -0.60
N ASP A 62 -6.06 5.38 0.51
CA ASP A 62 -5.32 5.42 1.78
C ASP A 62 -5.23 3.99 2.36
N THR A 63 -4.95 3.83 3.65
CA THR A 63 -4.87 2.51 4.32
C THR A 63 -6.20 1.78 4.43
N ASP A 64 -7.33 2.50 4.39
CA ASP A 64 -8.67 1.93 4.59
C ASP A 64 -9.27 1.43 3.28
N GLY A 65 -8.88 2.02 2.14
CA GLY A 65 -9.29 1.56 0.82
C GLY A 65 -9.06 2.57 -0.30
N PHE A 66 -9.57 2.24 -1.49
CA PHE A 66 -9.69 3.17 -2.60
C PHE A 66 -11.06 3.86 -2.54
N HIS A 67 -11.07 5.16 -2.27
CA HIS A 67 -12.28 5.97 -2.08
C HIS A 67 -12.68 6.66 -3.37
N LEU A 68 -13.97 6.58 -3.71
CA LEU A 68 -14.58 7.36 -4.78
C LEU A 68 -15.41 8.49 -4.19
N TYR A 69 -15.33 9.65 -4.84
CA TYR A 69 -16.06 10.85 -4.50
C TYR A 69 -16.83 11.36 -5.71
N VAL A 70 -17.98 11.99 -5.45
CA VAL A 70 -18.85 12.55 -6.49
C VAL A 70 -19.18 14.01 -6.17
N ALA A 71 -19.22 14.85 -7.20
CA ALA A 71 -19.71 16.22 -7.13
C ALA A 71 -20.69 16.49 -8.29
N ARG A 72 -21.83 17.09 -7.98
CA ARG A 72 -22.90 17.38 -8.96
C ARG A 72 -23.06 18.87 -9.14
N GLU A 73 -23.22 19.32 -10.38
CA GLU A 73 -23.35 20.75 -10.67
C GLU A 73 -24.58 21.35 -10.00
N ALA A 74 -25.74 20.69 -10.07
CA ALA A 74 -26.98 21.10 -9.39
C ALA A 74 -26.88 21.21 -7.86
N ALA A 75 -25.75 20.79 -7.27
CA ALA A 75 -25.41 20.98 -5.87
C ALA A 75 -24.18 21.91 -5.70
N ALA A 76 -23.96 22.83 -6.63
CA ALA A 76 -22.80 23.74 -6.69
C ALA A 76 -21.45 23.00 -6.67
N PHE A 77 -21.41 21.80 -7.26
CA PHE A 77 -20.27 20.87 -7.19
C PHE A 77 -19.80 20.56 -5.76
N ARG A 78 -20.73 20.45 -4.80
CA ARG A 78 -20.42 19.94 -3.47
C ARG A 78 -19.90 18.51 -3.55
N TRP A 79 -18.67 18.29 -3.12
CA TRP A 79 -18.08 16.96 -3.03
C TRP A 79 -18.66 16.14 -1.88
N THR A 80 -19.02 14.89 -2.17
CA THR A 80 -19.51 13.91 -1.20
C THR A 80 -18.85 12.55 -1.41
N PRO A 81 -18.56 11.79 -0.33
CA PRO A 81 -18.16 10.39 -0.44
C PRO A 81 -19.18 9.57 -1.25
N LEU A 82 -18.71 8.75 -2.18
CA LEU A 82 -19.54 7.88 -3.00
C LEU A 82 -19.42 6.42 -2.59
N ALA A 83 -18.21 5.88 -2.50
CA ALA A 83 -17.96 4.49 -2.12
C ALA A 83 -16.51 4.29 -1.64
N THR A 84 -16.28 3.28 -0.81
CA THR A 84 -14.93 2.79 -0.46
C THR A 84 -14.76 1.37 -0.99
N LEU A 85 -13.68 1.13 -1.75
CA LEU A 85 -13.39 -0.15 -2.40
C LEU A 85 -12.12 -0.75 -1.81
N ARG A 86 -12.20 -1.99 -1.32
CA ARG A 86 -11.06 -2.72 -0.74
C ARG A 86 -11.24 -4.23 -0.91
N ALA A 87 -10.27 -5.01 -0.47
CA ALA A 87 -10.38 -6.47 -0.34
C ALA A 87 -10.25 -6.88 1.13
N SER A 88 -11.05 -7.86 1.57
CA SER A 88 -11.01 -8.35 2.95
C SER A 88 -9.81 -9.28 3.18
N GLY A 89 -9.25 -9.27 4.39
CA GLY A 89 -8.18 -10.18 4.81
C GLY A 89 -6.79 -9.85 4.25
N THR A 90 -6.59 -8.64 3.69
CA THR A 90 -5.31 -8.19 3.16
C THR A 90 -4.76 -7.02 3.97
N ASP A 91 -3.71 -7.27 4.74
CA ASP A 91 -2.90 -6.24 5.41
C ASP A 91 -1.73 -5.83 4.49
N LEU A 92 -2.03 -5.04 3.46
CA LEU A 92 -1.09 -4.69 2.38
C LEU A 92 -0.76 -3.19 2.32
N GLY A 93 -1.07 -2.43 3.38
CA GLY A 93 -0.85 -0.99 3.48
C GLY A 93 -1.85 -0.16 2.66
N ALA A 94 -1.41 1.01 2.20
CA ALA A 94 -2.24 1.96 1.45
C ALA A 94 -2.71 1.41 0.09
N TRP A 95 -3.82 1.95 -0.42
CA TRP A 95 -4.45 1.59 -1.69
C TRP A 95 -4.20 2.64 -2.77
N THR A 96 -4.30 2.22 -4.03
CA THR A 96 -4.22 3.08 -5.23
C THR A 96 -5.16 2.54 -6.30
N GLY A 97 -5.56 3.38 -7.26
CA GLY A 97 -6.43 2.93 -8.34
C GLY A 97 -6.72 4.00 -9.37
N TYR A 98 -7.49 3.61 -10.38
CA TYR A 98 -7.97 4.45 -11.46
C TYR A 98 -9.48 4.29 -11.60
N VAL A 99 -10.16 5.36 -12.00
CA VAL A 99 -11.62 5.39 -12.15
C VAL A 99 -12.00 6.08 -13.46
N CYS A 100 -13.04 5.56 -14.12
CA CYS A 100 -13.69 6.22 -15.26
C CYS A 100 -15.21 6.20 -15.09
N THR A 101 -15.91 7.11 -15.76
CA THR A 101 -17.38 7.17 -15.81
C THR A 101 -17.91 6.69 -17.15
N THR A 102 -18.99 5.91 -17.14
CA THR A 102 -19.66 5.45 -18.38
C THR A 102 -20.33 6.59 -19.12
N GLY A 103 -20.58 6.41 -20.42
CA GLY A 103 -21.15 7.47 -21.27
C GLY A 103 -22.58 7.88 -20.89
N SER A 104 -23.32 7.04 -20.17
CA SER A 104 -24.63 7.41 -19.60
C SER A 104 -24.52 8.38 -18.42
N GLY A 105 -23.33 8.50 -17.81
CA GLY A 105 -23.15 9.22 -16.55
C GLY A 105 -23.78 8.53 -15.34
N ARG A 106 -24.16 7.25 -15.44
CA ARG A 106 -24.80 6.51 -14.34
C ARG A 106 -23.82 5.69 -13.50
N TYR A 107 -22.75 5.19 -14.10
CA TYR A 107 -21.81 4.29 -13.42
C TYR A 107 -20.39 4.83 -13.44
N ALA A 108 -19.66 4.63 -12.34
CA ALA A 108 -18.21 4.63 -12.34
C ALA A 108 -17.69 3.20 -12.32
N VAL A 109 -16.60 2.95 -13.03
CA VAL A 109 -15.83 1.71 -12.91
C VAL A 109 -14.47 2.06 -12.35
N ALA A 110 -14.02 1.29 -11.37
CA ALA A 110 -12.73 1.47 -10.72
C ALA A 110 -11.89 0.20 -10.83
N VAL A 111 -10.59 0.38 -11.07
CA VAL A 111 -9.56 -0.66 -10.92
C VAL A 111 -8.61 -0.23 -9.82
N TYR A 112 -8.43 -1.07 -8.80
CA TYR A 112 -7.74 -0.70 -7.58
C TYR A 112 -6.93 -1.88 -7.01
N ALA A 113 -5.85 -1.56 -6.30
CA ALA A 113 -4.96 -2.52 -5.65
C ALA A 113 -4.20 -1.84 -4.50
N PRO A 114 -3.64 -2.62 -3.57
CA PRO A 114 -2.67 -2.10 -2.60
C PRO A 114 -1.42 -1.53 -3.30
N VAL A 115 -0.86 -0.45 -2.78
CA VAL A 115 0.30 0.26 -3.34
C VAL A 115 1.50 -0.66 -3.50
N ILE A 116 1.72 -1.61 -2.58
CA ILE A 116 2.81 -2.60 -2.66
C ILE A 116 2.77 -3.44 -3.95
N ALA A 117 1.60 -3.57 -4.60
CA ALA A 117 1.48 -4.24 -5.89
C ALA A 117 2.28 -3.55 -7.01
N THR A 118 2.54 -2.25 -6.89
CA THR A 118 3.36 -1.48 -7.87
C THR A 118 4.84 -1.85 -7.84
N ASN A 119 5.31 -2.45 -6.74
CA ASN A 119 6.68 -2.96 -6.64
C ASN A 119 6.84 -4.35 -7.28
N ARG A 120 5.77 -4.98 -7.76
CA ARG A 120 5.83 -6.36 -8.28
C ARG A 120 5.25 -6.44 -9.68
N PRO A 121 6.07 -6.80 -10.69
CA PRO A 121 5.59 -6.91 -12.07
C PRO A 121 4.32 -7.77 -12.21
N ALA A 122 4.31 -8.96 -11.60
CA ALA A 122 3.16 -9.86 -11.66
C ALA A 122 1.89 -9.26 -11.02
N ALA A 123 2.02 -8.56 -9.89
CA ALA A 123 0.88 -7.95 -9.19
C ALA A 123 0.35 -6.73 -9.95
N THR A 124 1.21 -5.94 -10.58
CA THR A 124 0.77 -4.84 -11.46
C THR A 124 0.09 -5.37 -12.72
N MET A 125 0.58 -6.48 -13.30
CA MET A 125 0.03 -7.04 -14.55
C MET A 125 -1.30 -7.77 -14.39
N ALA A 126 -1.54 -8.40 -13.24
CA ALA A 126 -2.73 -9.23 -13.04
C ALA A 126 -3.09 -9.40 -11.55
N GLY A 127 -2.89 -8.38 -10.72
CA GLY A 127 -3.16 -8.43 -9.28
C GLY A 127 -4.26 -7.49 -8.79
N ALA A 128 -4.79 -6.61 -9.64
CA ALA A 128 -5.78 -5.61 -9.24
C ALA A 128 -7.23 -6.14 -9.29
N PHE A 129 -8.11 -5.46 -8.58
CA PHE A 129 -9.55 -5.70 -8.52
C PHE A 129 -10.28 -4.69 -9.41
N ALA A 130 -11.42 -5.09 -9.96
CA ALA A 130 -12.33 -4.18 -10.66
C ALA A 130 -13.73 -4.20 -10.02
N SER A 131 -14.37 -3.04 -9.93
CA SER A 131 -15.75 -2.90 -9.43
C SER A 131 -16.52 -1.80 -10.16
N VAL A 132 -17.84 -1.95 -10.26
CA VAL A 132 -18.77 -0.92 -10.72
C VAL A 132 -19.43 -0.25 -9.53
N VAL A 133 -19.60 1.07 -9.59
CA VAL A 133 -20.31 1.87 -8.59
C VAL A 133 -21.43 2.64 -9.27
N ASP A 134 -22.66 2.48 -8.80
CA ASP A 134 -23.79 3.32 -9.23
C ASP A 134 -23.63 4.72 -8.63
N LEU A 135 -23.58 5.74 -9.49
CA LEU A 135 -23.29 7.11 -9.08
C LEU A 135 -24.44 7.72 -8.26
N ALA A 136 -25.67 7.26 -8.42
CA ALA A 136 -26.82 7.78 -7.69
C ALA A 136 -26.84 7.26 -6.24
N THR A 137 -26.52 5.97 -6.03
CA THR A 137 -26.68 5.32 -4.73
C THR A 137 -25.36 5.06 -3.98
N GLY A 138 -24.22 5.08 -4.66
CA GLY A 138 -22.94 4.61 -4.10
C GLY A 138 -22.86 3.09 -3.96
N THR A 139 -23.85 2.33 -4.46
CA THR A 139 -23.83 0.87 -4.42
C THR A 139 -22.72 0.36 -5.33
N ALA A 140 -21.73 -0.30 -4.72
CA ALA A 140 -20.61 -0.90 -5.40
C ALA A 140 -20.81 -2.42 -5.56
N ARG A 141 -20.47 -2.94 -6.75
CA ARG A 141 -20.52 -4.37 -7.12
C ARG A 141 -19.16 -4.80 -7.65
N HIS A 142 -18.65 -5.92 -7.15
CA HIS A 142 -17.43 -6.52 -7.66
C HIS A 142 -17.64 -7.02 -9.10
N LEU A 143 -16.67 -6.78 -9.98
CA LEU A 143 -16.66 -7.29 -11.35
C LEU A 143 -15.78 -8.53 -11.49
N VAL A 144 -14.49 -8.36 -11.25
CA VAL A 144 -13.47 -9.35 -11.55
C VAL A 144 -12.17 -9.04 -10.82
N THR A 145 -11.38 -10.06 -10.52
CA THR A 145 -10.02 -9.94 -10.00
C THR A 145 -8.97 -10.25 -11.07
N GLY A 146 -7.73 -9.85 -10.78
CA GLY A 146 -6.59 -10.15 -11.61
C GLY A 146 -6.53 -9.33 -12.89
N VAL A 147 -7.04 -8.10 -12.88
CA VAL A 147 -6.82 -7.14 -13.97
C VAL A 147 -5.52 -6.38 -13.74
N GLN A 148 -5.00 -5.71 -14.76
CA GLN A 148 -3.77 -4.93 -14.62
C GLN A 148 -4.06 -3.56 -13.98
N LEU A 149 -3.19 -3.10 -13.09
CA LEU A 149 -3.21 -1.74 -12.58
C LEU A 149 -2.48 -0.84 -13.59
N ALA A 150 -3.23 -0.06 -14.38
CA ALA A 150 -2.68 0.83 -15.41
C ALA A 150 -3.62 2.02 -15.65
N TYR A 151 -3.06 3.17 -16.03
CA TYR A 151 -3.80 4.42 -16.18
C TYR A 151 -4.99 4.38 -17.17
N PHE A 152 -4.98 3.44 -18.10
CA PHE A 152 -6.06 3.23 -19.09
C PHE A 152 -7.03 2.12 -18.71
N ASN A 153 -6.90 1.54 -17.52
CA ASN A 153 -7.71 0.44 -17.03
C ASN A 153 -8.34 0.91 -15.70
N PRO A 154 -9.64 1.21 -15.66
CA PRO A 154 -10.68 0.81 -16.62
C PRO A 154 -10.82 1.73 -17.84
N ALA A 155 -11.33 1.18 -18.96
CA ALA A 155 -11.64 1.92 -20.18
C ALA A 155 -13.15 1.94 -20.44
N CYS A 156 -13.83 2.95 -19.89
CA CYS A 156 -15.27 3.13 -20.11
C CYS A 156 -15.56 3.39 -21.60
N GLY A 157 -16.81 3.26 -22.04
CA GLY A 157 -17.28 3.60 -23.40
C GLY A 157 -18.20 4.82 -23.50
N PRO A 158 -18.59 5.24 -24.72
CA PRO A 158 -19.64 6.23 -24.93
C PRO A 158 -21.04 5.71 -24.54
N SER A 159 -21.16 4.43 -24.16
CA SER A 159 -22.32 3.79 -23.54
C SER A 159 -21.94 3.25 -22.14
N ASP A 160 -22.75 2.35 -21.58
CA ASP A 160 -22.44 1.61 -20.34
C ASP A 160 -21.50 0.41 -20.52
N ARG A 161 -20.96 0.23 -21.73
CA ARG A 161 -19.97 -0.80 -22.02
C ARG A 161 -18.57 -0.34 -21.61
N VAL A 162 -17.84 -1.22 -20.94
CA VAL A 162 -16.49 -0.96 -20.42
C VAL A 162 -15.54 -2.06 -20.90
N LEU A 163 -14.29 -1.70 -21.16
CA LEU A 163 -13.22 -2.65 -21.41
C LEU A 163 -12.26 -2.68 -20.22
N LEU A 164 -11.91 -3.88 -19.78
CA LEU A 164 -10.85 -4.12 -18.83
C LEU A 164 -9.72 -4.92 -19.47
N THR A 165 -8.51 -4.76 -18.97
CA THR A 165 -7.34 -5.48 -19.46
C THR A 165 -6.62 -6.25 -18.36
N ARG A 166 -6.07 -7.40 -18.73
CA ARG A 166 -5.15 -8.21 -17.92
C ARG A 166 -3.92 -8.49 -18.76
N ALA A 167 -2.74 -8.18 -18.24
CA ALA A 167 -1.48 -8.52 -18.90
C ALA A 167 -1.12 -9.98 -18.57
N VAL A 168 -0.80 -10.75 -19.61
CA VAL A 168 -0.56 -12.20 -19.53
C VAL A 168 0.82 -12.51 -20.09
N GLY A 169 1.53 -13.43 -19.44
CA GLY A 169 2.89 -13.83 -19.82
C GLY A 169 3.97 -13.15 -19.01
N ARG A 170 5.24 -13.37 -19.39
CA ARG A 170 6.41 -12.98 -18.59
C ARG A 170 6.56 -11.47 -18.47
N GLU A 171 6.24 -10.74 -19.53
CA GLU A 171 6.42 -9.28 -19.65
C GLU A 171 5.15 -8.61 -20.21
N GLY A 172 3.98 -9.22 -20.01
CA GLY A 172 2.73 -8.76 -20.60
C GLY A 172 2.69 -8.90 -22.12
N GLU A 173 3.35 -9.95 -22.63
CA GLU A 173 3.44 -10.27 -24.06
C GLU A 173 2.07 -10.50 -24.73
N ARG A 174 1.07 -10.81 -23.91
CA ARG A 174 -0.32 -11.03 -24.31
C ARG A 174 -1.26 -10.22 -23.44
N THR A 175 -2.45 -9.94 -23.95
CA THR A 175 -3.49 -9.23 -23.20
C THR A 175 -4.80 -10.01 -23.25
N ASP A 176 -5.41 -10.24 -22.10
CA ASP A 176 -6.83 -10.57 -22.02
C ASP A 176 -7.62 -9.26 -22.02
N LEU A 177 -8.49 -9.07 -23.02
CA LEU A 177 -9.41 -7.95 -23.13
C LEU A 177 -10.81 -8.40 -22.73
N LEU A 178 -11.26 -7.93 -21.57
CA LEU A 178 -12.55 -8.25 -20.97
C LEU A 178 -13.55 -7.17 -21.37
N ALA A 179 -14.69 -7.54 -21.96
CA ALA A 179 -15.81 -6.64 -22.16
C ALA A 179 -16.79 -6.78 -21.00
N VAL A 180 -17.21 -5.66 -20.45
CA VAL A 180 -18.04 -5.56 -19.25
C VAL A 180 -19.27 -4.72 -19.57
N ASP A 181 -20.42 -5.18 -19.10
CA ASP A 181 -21.63 -4.36 -18.98
C ASP A 181 -21.71 -3.78 -17.57
N ALA A 182 -21.62 -2.45 -17.46
CA ALA A 182 -21.70 -1.78 -16.16
C ALA A 182 -23.10 -1.84 -15.54
N VAL A 183 -24.16 -2.06 -16.34
CA VAL A 183 -25.54 -2.17 -15.86
C VAL A 183 -25.70 -3.45 -15.04
N THR A 184 -25.37 -4.59 -15.63
CA THR A 184 -25.45 -5.90 -14.98
C THR A 184 -24.28 -6.15 -14.02
N ALA A 185 -23.16 -5.44 -14.20
CA ALA A 185 -21.89 -5.68 -13.53
C ALA A 185 -21.33 -7.08 -13.85
N GLU A 186 -21.38 -7.48 -15.12
CA GLU A 186 -20.91 -8.78 -15.59
C GLU A 186 -19.84 -8.67 -16.68
N VAL A 187 -18.91 -9.63 -16.69
CA VAL A 187 -17.96 -9.82 -17.80
C VAL A 187 -18.67 -10.60 -18.91
N GLU A 188 -19.02 -9.93 -20.00
CA GLU A 188 -19.73 -10.52 -21.13
C GLU A 188 -18.83 -11.42 -21.98
N SER A 189 -17.55 -11.05 -22.12
CA SER A 189 -16.58 -11.82 -22.91
C SER A 189 -15.15 -11.51 -22.51
N THR A 190 -14.26 -12.50 -22.70
CA THR A 190 -12.80 -12.33 -22.59
C THR A 190 -12.16 -12.75 -23.90
N ARG A 191 -11.36 -11.86 -24.51
CA ARG A 191 -10.62 -12.14 -25.75
C ARG A 191 -9.13 -12.11 -25.47
N ARG A 192 -8.44 -13.21 -25.76
CA ARG A 192 -6.97 -13.28 -25.73
C ARG A 192 -6.39 -12.60 -26.97
N ILE A 193 -5.44 -11.70 -26.75
CA ILE A 193 -4.72 -10.98 -27.78
C ILE A 193 -3.25 -11.35 -27.66
N ASP A 194 -2.65 -11.81 -28.76
CA ASP A 194 -1.26 -12.26 -28.79
C ASP A 194 -0.24 -11.11 -28.88
N ARG A 195 -0.55 -9.98 -28.22
CA ARG A 195 0.27 -8.76 -28.12
C ARG A 195 -0.11 -7.99 -26.86
N GLN A 196 0.80 -7.12 -26.39
CA GLN A 196 0.47 -6.05 -25.45
C GLN A 196 -0.52 -5.07 -26.11
N LEU A 197 -1.74 -5.00 -25.59
CA LEU A 197 -2.75 -4.00 -25.97
C LEU A 197 -2.87 -2.95 -24.85
N THR A 198 -2.79 -1.68 -25.23
CA THR A 198 -2.87 -0.53 -24.32
C THR A 198 -3.94 0.46 -24.76
N THR A 199 -4.41 1.30 -23.85
CA THR A 199 -5.46 2.32 -24.10
C THR A 199 -6.62 1.80 -24.95
N PRO A 200 -7.29 0.71 -24.55
CA PRO A 200 -8.43 0.22 -25.29
C PRO A 200 -9.59 1.21 -25.16
N THR A 201 -10.47 1.26 -26.14
CA THR A 201 -11.74 1.98 -26.04
C THR A 201 -12.83 1.20 -26.77
N PRO A 202 -14.00 0.97 -26.15
CA PRO A 202 -15.13 0.42 -26.86
C PRO A 202 -15.77 1.52 -27.72
N ALA A 203 -16.08 1.21 -28.97
CA ALA A 203 -16.79 2.10 -29.89
C ALA A 203 -18.04 1.39 -30.47
N PRO A 204 -19.00 2.15 -31.04
CA PRO A 204 -20.21 1.56 -31.64
C PRO A 204 -19.95 0.53 -32.73
N ASP A 205 -18.86 0.68 -33.50
CA ASP A 205 -18.51 -0.21 -34.61
C ASP A 205 -17.46 -1.28 -34.23
N GLY A 206 -17.07 -1.37 -32.97
CA GLY A 206 -16.12 -2.34 -32.44
C GLY A 206 -15.10 -1.73 -31.47
N ASP A 207 -14.20 -2.57 -30.97
CA ASP A 207 -13.20 -2.14 -29.99
C ASP A 207 -11.91 -1.71 -30.67
N TYR A 208 -11.31 -0.64 -30.15
CA TYR A 208 -10.03 -0.13 -30.60
C TYR A 208 -9.01 -0.17 -29.46
N GLY A 209 -7.73 -0.08 -29.80
CA GLY A 209 -6.65 0.09 -28.83
C GLY A 209 -5.32 0.31 -29.53
N ILE A 210 -4.23 0.31 -28.76
CA ILE A 210 -2.88 0.50 -29.26
C ILE A 210 -2.07 -0.76 -29.07
N ALA A 211 -1.50 -1.28 -30.16
CA ALA A 211 -0.58 -2.41 -30.17
C ALA A 211 0.56 -2.13 -31.16
N GLY A 212 1.80 -2.40 -30.75
CA GLY A 212 2.99 -2.12 -31.57
C GLY A 212 3.09 -0.66 -32.04
N GLY A 213 2.61 0.28 -31.22
CA GLY A 213 2.54 1.71 -31.56
C GLY A 213 1.52 2.10 -32.64
N ARG A 214 0.66 1.18 -33.08
CA ARG A 214 -0.39 1.42 -34.10
C ARG A 214 -1.77 1.46 -33.45
N LEU A 215 -2.68 2.24 -34.03
CA LEU A 215 -4.11 2.14 -33.72
C LEU A 215 -4.63 0.86 -34.38
N VAL A 216 -5.19 -0.04 -33.59
CA VAL A 216 -5.71 -1.33 -34.03
C VAL A 216 -7.19 -1.44 -33.70
N LYS A 217 -7.94 -2.12 -34.58
CA LYS A 217 -9.29 -2.63 -34.31
C LYS A 217 -9.18 -4.08 -33.83
N VAL A 218 -9.92 -4.42 -32.78
CA VAL A 218 -9.90 -5.75 -32.16
C VAL A 218 -11.09 -6.56 -32.66
N GLY A 219 -10.81 -7.67 -33.34
CA GLY A 219 -11.83 -8.60 -33.82
C GLY A 219 -12.46 -9.43 -32.69
N ALA A 220 -13.54 -10.15 -33.01
CA ALA A 220 -14.27 -10.98 -32.05
C ALA A 220 -13.41 -12.07 -31.39
N THR A 221 -12.38 -12.57 -32.09
CA THR A 221 -11.45 -13.59 -31.58
C THR A 221 -10.20 -13.00 -30.92
N GLY A 222 -10.08 -11.67 -30.80
CA GLY A 222 -8.86 -11.00 -30.33
C GLY A 222 -7.83 -10.71 -31.43
N ARG A 223 -8.08 -11.12 -32.68
CA ARG A 223 -7.24 -10.77 -33.83
C ARG A 223 -7.18 -9.24 -34.01
N LEU A 224 -5.98 -8.70 -34.16
CA LEU A 224 -5.74 -7.28 -34.36
C LEU A 224 -5.67 -6.92 -35.85
N THR A 225 -6.34 -5.84 -36.22
CA THR A 225 -6.23 -5.21 -37.55
C THR A 225 -5.72 -3.79 -37.37
N ALA A 226 -4.52 -3.48 -37.84
CA ALA A 226 -4.01 -2.11 -37.80
C ALA A 226 -4.81 -1.20 -38.75
N VAL A 227 -5.37 -0.12 -38.20
CA VAL A 227 -6.19 0.83 -38.96
C VAL A 227 -5.47 2.15 -39.20
N ALA A 228 -4.54 2.54 -38.33
CA ALA A 228 -3.78 3.78 -38.51
C ALA A 228 -2.42 3.76 -37.80
N THR A 229 -1.53 4.67 -38.23
CA THR A 229 -0.24 4.93 -37.57
C THR A 229 -0.28 6.32 -36.89
N PRO A 230 -0.36 6.39 -35.56
CA PRO A 230 -0.25 7.63 -34.80
C PRO A 230 1.06 8.38 -35.07
N ALA A 231 1.09 9.70 -34.83
CA ALA A 231 2.25 10.54 -35.11
C ALA A 231 3.39 10.39 -34.08
N GLY A 232 3.15 9.65 -32.99
CA GLY A 232 4.07 9.45 -31.87
C GLY A 232 3.61 8.30 -30.99
N GLN A 233 4.02 8.28 -29.73
CA GLN A 233 3.53 7.30 -28.75
C GLN A 233 2.17 7.70 -28.19
N PRO A 234 1.08 6.97 -28.50
CA PRO A 234 -0.21 7.25 -27.90
C PRO A 234 -0.17 7.06 -26.40
N PHE A 235 -0.89 7.91 -25.68
CA PHE A 235 -1.14 7.75 -24.25
C PHE A 235 -2.60 7.97 -23.88
N ALA A 236 -3.47 8.40 -24.80
CA ALA A 236 -4.90 8.47 -24.54
C ALA A 236 -5.65 8.16 -25.83
N VAL A 237 -6.72 7.37 -25.74
CA VAL A 237 -7.57 6.97 -26.87
C VAL A 237 -9.02 6.88 -26.39
N GLU A 238 -9.92 7.62 -27.03
CA GLU A 238 -11.33 7.71 -26.64
C GLU A 238 -12.25 7.67 -27.86
N ALA A 239 -13.20 6.74 -27.86
CA ALA A 239 -14.24 6.66 -28.88
C ALA A 239 -15.42 7.60 -28.58
N THR A 240 -15.98 8.20 -29.63
CA THR A 240 -17.23 8.97 -29.57
C THR A 240 -18.44 8.08 -29.87
N SER A 241 -19.62 8.53 -29.45
CA SER A 241 -20.90 7.88 -29.81
C SER A 241 -21.16 7.86 -31.33
N GLY A 242 -20.52 8.76 -32.08
CA GLY A 242 -20.57 8.80 -33.55
C GLY A 242 -19.55 7.88 -34.25
N GLY A 243 -18.79 7.06 -33.50
CA GLY A 243 -17.83 6.10 -34.06
C GLY A 243 -16.48 6.71 -34.49
N ALA A 244 -16.22 7.97 -34.19
CA ALA A 244 -14.87 8.54 -34.33
C ALA A 244 -14.01 8.12 -33.13
N VAL A 245 -12.70 7.96 -33.34
CA VAL A 245 -11.73 7.66 -32.27
C VAL A 245 -10.73 8.81 -32.17
N ASP A 246 -10.77 9.53 -31.06
CA ASP A 246 -9.79 10.57 -30.74
C ASP A 246 -8.61 9.96 -29.97
N LEU A 247 -7.41 10.47 -30.19
CA LEU A 247 -6.21 10.00 -29.52
C LEU A 247 -5.19 11.12 -29.37
N VAL A 248 -4.37 11.04 -28.33
CA VAL A 248 -3.25 11.95 -28.11
C VAL A 248 -1.96 11.14 -28.00
N SER A 249 -0.94 11.60 -28.71
CA SER A 249 0.37 10.95 -28.78
C SER A 249 1.51 11.90 -28.43
N VAL A 250 2.60 11.41 -27.85
CA VAL A 250 3.83 12.17 -27.60
C VAL A 250 4.83 11.96 -28.74
N ARG A 251 5.37 13.07 -29.25
CA ARG A 251 6.48 13.11 -30.22
C ARG A 251 7.49 14.15 -29.75
N GLY A 252 8.58 13.69 -29.12
CA GLY A 252 9.52 14.58 -28.42
C GLY A 252 8.81 15.38 -27.34
N GLU A 253 8.99 16.69 -27.32
CA GLU A 253 8.36 17.59 -26.34
C GLU A 253 6.94 18.06 -26.73
N GLN A 254 6.33 17.47 -27.76
CA GLN A 254 4.98 17.82 -28.21
C GLN A 254 3.98 16.68 -28.00
N ALA A 255 2.78 17.04 -27.56
CA ALA A 255 1.59 16.21 -27.64
C ALA A 255 0.84 16.52 -28.95
N VAL A 256 0.40 15.48 -29.66
CA VAL A 256 -0.30 15.57 -30.95
C VAL A 256 -1.69 14.95 -30.79
N ALA A 257 -2.74 15.77 -30.92
CA ALA A 257 -4.12 15.29 -30.94
C ALA A 257 -4.53 14.89 -32.36
N GLN A 258 -5.16 13.73 -32.48
CA GLN A 258 -5.55 13.13 -33.75
C GLN A 258 -6.93 12.49 -33.66
N ARG A 259 -7.61 12.37 -34.79
CA ARG A 259 -8.88 11.69 -34.94
C ARG A 259 -8.84 10.68 -36.08
N TRP A 260 -9.22 9.45 -35.78
CA TRP A 260 -9.56 8.41 -36.75
C TRP A 260 -11.05 8.44 -37.06
N GLN A 261 -11.41 8.66 -38.31
CA GLN A 261 -12.79 8.62 -38.80
C GLN A 261 -12.82 8.36 -40.30
N GLY A 262 -13.76 7.53 -40.77
CA GLY A 262 -13.97 7.30 -42.21
C GLY A 262 -12.73 6.76 -42.93
N GLY A 263 -11.94 5.90 -42.28
CA GLY A 263 -10.73 5.32 -42.89
C GLY A 263 -9.51 6.24 -42.88
N ARG A 264 -9.57 7.41 -42.22
CA ARG A 264 -8.48 8.39 -42.21
C ARG A 264 -8.12 8.85 -40.81
N LEU A 265 -6.82 8.92 -40.53
CA LEU A 265 -6.27 9.55 -39.34
C LEU A 265 -5.89 11.00 -39.68
N THR A 266 -6.50 11.96 -38.99
CA THR A 266 -6.27 13.39 -39.19
C THR A 266 -5.76 14.04 -37.91
N ARG A 267 -4.82 14.98 -38.02
CA ARG A 267 -4.37 15.78 -36.88
C ARG A 267 -5.43 16.83 -36.54
N THR A 268 -5.87 16.85 -35.30
CA THR A 268 -6.83 17.81 -34.75
C THR A 268 -6.16 18.91 -33.94
N GLY A 269 -4.93 18.70 -33.46
CA GLY A 269 -4.21 19.76 -32.75
C GLY A 269 -2.83 19.35 -32.26
N THR A 270 -2.17 20.26 -31.55
CA THR A 270 -0.93 20.02 -30.79
C THR A 270 -0.88 20.86 -29.54
N GLY A 271 -0.09 20.42 -28.56
CA GLY A 271 0.27 21.20 -27.37
C GLY A 271 1.62 20.72 -26.82
N PRO A 272 2.12 21.32 -25.73
CA PRO A 272 3.27 20.79 -25.00
C PRO A 272 3.00 19.38 -24.48
N ARG A 273 4.03 18.51 -24.45
CA ARG A 273 3.92 17.09 -24.05
C ARG A 273 3.07 16.89 -22.78
N GLN A 274 3.36 17.65 -21.74
CA GLN A 274 2.73 17.49 -20.42
C GLN A 274 1.45 18.32 -20.25
N ARG A 275 1.02 19.10 -21.26
CA ARG A 275 -0.08 20.08 -21.14
C ARG A 275 -1.23 19.85 -22.11
N LEU A 276 -1.38 18.65 -22.65
CA LEU A 276 -2.56 18.30 -23.46
C LEU A 276 -3.02 16.90 -23.08
N GLN A 277 -4.23 16.80 -22.54
CA GLN A 277 -4.86 15.56 -22.10
C GLN A 277 -6.16 15.35 -22.88
N LEU A 278 -6.62 14.10 -22.94
CA LEU A 278 -7.89 13.71 -23.56
C LEU A 278 -8.74 13.00 -22.52
N PHE A 279 -9.97 13.47 -22.36
CA PHE A 279 -10.97 12.89 -21.47
C PHE A 279 -12.25 12.61 -22.24
N ARG A 280 -12.99 11.57 -21.87
CA ARG A 280 -14.36 11.42 -22.35
C ARG A 280 -15.28 12.46 -21.70
N GLY A 281 -16.31 12.85 -22.44
CA GLY A 281 -17.51 13.48 -21.93
C GLY A 281 -18.82 12.86 -22.40
N ALA A 282 -19.89 13.19 -21.68
CA ALA A 282 -21.26 13.09 -22.17
C ALA A 282 -21.40 13.94 -23.45
N GLY A 283 -21.83 13.32 -24.54
CA GLY A 283 -22.03 13.97 -25.83
C GLY A 283 -20.75 14.19 -26.67
N GLY A 284 -19.56 13.85 -26.17
CA GLY A 284 -18.30 13.96 -26.93
C GLY A 284 -17.05 14.00 -26.08
N ASN A 285 -15.89 13.89 -26.72
CA ASN A 285 -14.59 13.91 -26.04
C ASN A 285 -14.13 15.35 -25.75
N ARG A 286 -13.15 15.50 -24.85
CA ARG A 286 -12.58 16.78 -24.43
C ARG A 286 -11.06 16.77 -24.49
N LEU A 287 -10.48 17.74 -25.18
CA LEU A 287 -9.06 18.06 -25.04
C LEU A 287 -8.89 19.10 -23.94
N VAL A 288 -8.01 18.84 -22.99
CA VAL A 288 -7.82 19.68 -21.81
C VAL A 288 -6.36 20.11 -21.68
N GLY A 289 -6.14 21.39 -21.37
CA GLY A 289 -4.80 21.97 -21.18
C GLY A 289 -4.51 23.15 -22.10
N ASP A 290 -3.33 23.16 -22.74
CA ASP A 290 -2.97 24.12 -23.78
C ASP A 290 -3.57 23.70 -25.12
N VAL A 291 -4.77 24.22 -25.37
CA VAL A 291 -5.60 23.94 -26.55
C VAL A 291 -5.47 25.02 -27.64
N THR A 292 -4.52 25.95 -27.51
CA THR A 292 -4.38 27.10 -28.43
C THR A 292 -4.10 26.71 -29.88
N LYS A 293 -3.49 25.54 -30.09
CA LYS A 293 -3.19 24.97 -31.41
C LYS A 293 -4.08 23.75 -31.73
N VAL A 294 -5.28 23.70 -31.16
CA VAL A 294 -6.32 22.71 -31.47
C VAL A 294 -7.32 23.32 -32.45
N ARG A 295 -7.73 22.53 -33.45
CA ARG A 295 -8.72 22.93 -34.45
C ARG A 295 -10.09 23.09 -33.80
N SER A 296 -10.74 24.21 -34.06
CA SER A 296 -12.12 24.45 -33.67
C SER A 296 -13.10 23.67 -34.55
N GLY A 297 -14.32 23.43 -34.04
CA GLY A 297 -15.43 22.88 -34.83
C GLY A 297 -15.28 21.40 -35.21
N VAL A 298 -14.41 20.64 -34.54
CA VAL A 298 -14.31 19.19 -34.71
C VAL A 298 -15.55 18.54 -34.04
N PRO A 299 -16.45 17.86 -34.77
CA PRO A 299 -17.72 17.39 -34.20
C PRO A 299 -17.54 16.44 -33.01
N GLY A 300 -18.20 16.69 -31.88
CA GLY A 300 -18.08 15.86 -30.68
C GLY A 300 -16.68 15.87 -30.04
N LEU A 301 -15.86 16.89 -30.32
CA LEU A 301 -14.60 17.17 -29.62
C LEU A 301 -14.62 18.62 -29.14
N SER A 302 -14.69 18.79 -27.83
CA SER A 302 -14.63 20.10 -27.16
C SER A 302 -13.23 20.36 -26.58
N THR A 303 -12.96 21.61 -26.21
CA THR A 303 -11.68 22.02 -25.63
C THR A 303 -11.88 22.75 -24.31
N LEU A 304 -11.13 22.39 -23.28
CA LEU A 304 -11.08 23.10 -22.00
C LEU A 304 -9.66 23.59 -21.73
N ARG A 305 -9.53 24.86 -21.34
CA ARG A 305 -8.22 25.43 -21.03
C ARG A 305 -7.84 25.10 -19.60
N ALA A 306 -6.63 24.54 -19.41
CA ALA A 306 -6.05 24.33 -18.08
C ALA A 306 -4.58 24.76 -18.04
N GLU A 307 -4.18 25.34 -16.91
CA GLU A 307 -2.81 25.82 -16.70
C GLU A 307 -1.85 24.71 -16.27
N ARG A 308 -2.39 23.71 -15.58
CA ARG A 308 -1.73 22.51 -15.11
C ARG A 308 -2.46 21.26 -15.59
N PRO A 309 -1.81 20.08 -15.57
CA PRO A 309 -2.51 18.81 -15.76
C PRO A 309 -3.68 18.67 -14.78
N VAL A 310 -4.75 18.02 -15.22
CA VAL A 310 -5.93 17.74 -14.40
C VAL A 310 -6.06 16.23 -14.18
N ARG A 311 -6.63 15.84 -13.04
CA ARG A 311 -6.88 14.44 -12.64
C ARG A 311 -8.19 13.91 -13.22
N ALA A 312 -9.22 14.74 -13.29
CA ALA A 312 -10.52 14.38 -13.83
C ALA A 312 -11.25 15.60 -14.39
N VAL A 313 -12.28 15.34 -15.20
CA VAL A 313 -13.17 16.34 -15.79
C VAL A 313 -14.60 15.85 -15.62
N SER A 314 -15.53 16.75 -15.31
CA SER A 314 -16.94 16.40 -15.19
C SER A 314 -17.54 15.94 -16.54
N ALA A 315 -18.63 15.18 -16.47
CA ALA A 315 -19.27 14.55 -17.61
C ALA A 315 -19.62 15.55 -18.73
N GLN A 316 -20.03 16.78 -18.42
CA GLN A 316 -20.32 17.86 -19.38
C GLN A 316 -19.16 18.85 -19.53
N GLY A 317 -18.16 18.79 -18.64
CA GLY A 317 -16.93 19.57 -18.71
C GLY A 317 -17.00 20.91 -18.01
N HIS A 318 -17.98 21.13 -17.12
CA HIS A 318 -18.12 22.36 -16.36
C HIS A 318 -17.16 22.41 -15.15
N LEU A 319 -16.57 21.29 -14.73
CA LEU A 319 -15.57 21.20 -13.67
C LEU A 319 -14.32 20.45 -14.11
N MET A 320 -13.15 20.98 -13.73
CA MET A 320 -11.85 20.31 -13.81
C MET A 320 -11.34 20.03 -12.40
N VAL A 321 -10.89 18.80 -12.16
CA VAL A 321 -10.29 18.38 -10.88
C VAL A 321 -8.79 18.43 -11.03
N GLU A 322 -8.12 19.36 -10.35
CA GLU A 322 -6.69 19.61 -10.51
C GLU A 322 -5.84 18.81 -9.51
N ARG A 323 -6.37 18.51 -8.31
CA ARG A 323 -5.69 17.73 -7.26
C ARG A 323 -6.68 16.94 -6.42
N VAL A 324 -6.31 15.71 -6.04
CA VAL A 324 -7.05 14.84 -5.11
C VAL A 324 -6.04 14.06 -4.28
N ALA A 325 -5.72 14.56 -3.09
CA ALA A 325 -4.63 14.01 -2.28
C ALA A 325 -5.15 13.51 -0.92
N PRO A 326 -4.74 12.31 -0.48
CA PRO A 326 -5.09 11.82 0.84
C PRO A 326 -4.25 12.52 1.91
N THR A 327 -4.84 12.65 3.09
CA THR A 327 -4.21 13.02 4.36
C THR A 327 -4.68 12.02 5.42
N ASP A 328 -4.14 12.04 6.64
CA ASP A 328 -4.42 11.03 7.67
C ASP A 328 -5.92 10.77 7.94
N LYS A 329 -6.81 11.76 7.76
CA LYS A 329 -8.27 11.63 8.01
C LYS A 329 -9.16 12.30 6.96
N ALA A 330 -8.56 12.90 5.93
CA ALA A 330 -9.27 13.72 4.96
C ALA A 330 -8.66 13.61 3.57
N VAL A 331 -9.41 14.02 2.57
CA VAL A 331 -8.95 14.19 1.20
C VAL A 331 -8.95 15.68 0.88
N GLU A 332 -7.80 16.20 0.47
CA GLU A 332 -7.66 17.55 -0.07
C GLU A 332 -8.02 17.55 -1.55
N LEU A 333 -8.90 18.47 -1.96
CA LEU A 333 -9.28 18.66 -3.36
C LEU A 333 -9.01 20.10 -3.81
N THR A 334 -8.51 20.21 -5.03
CA THR A 334 -8.46 21.46 -5.80
C THR A 334 -9.25 21.28 -7.08
N THR A 335 -10.27 22.11 -7.31
CA THR A 335 -11.07 22.07 -8.54
C THR A 335 -11.28 23.45 -9.12
N ARG A 336 -11.55 23.50 -10.43
CA ARG A 336 -11.75 24.74 -11.20
C ARG A 336 -13.01 24.65 -12.04
N ALA A 337 -13.86 25.67 -11.95
CA ALA A 337 -15.00 25.83 -12.85
C ALA A 337 -14.53 26.23 -14.25
N ALA A 338 -15.01 25.54 -15.28
CA ALA A 338 -14.64 25.82 -16.67
C ALA A 338 -15.23 27.14 -17.19
N HIS A 339 -16.41 27.53 -16.70
CA HIS A 339 -17.10 28.76 -17.10
C HIS A 339 -16.36 30.03 -16.66
N SER A 340 -16.14 30.17 -15.35
CA SER A 340 -15.53 31.37 -14.75
C SER A 340 -14.01 31.29 -14.55
N GLY A 341 -13.43 30.09 -14.59
CA GLY A 341 -12.04 29.85 -14.18
C GLY A 341 -11.81 29.88 -12.67
N ARG A 342 -12.87 30.04 -11.85
CA ARG A 342 -12.77 30.12 -10.39
C ARG A 342 -12.30 28.79 -9.80
N GLU A 343 -11.31 28.86 -8.93
CA GLU A 343 -10.77 27.73 -8.18
C GLU A 343 -11.44 27.61 -6.80
N ILE A 344 -11.62 26.37 -6.34
CA ILE A 344 -11.95 26.05 -4.96
C ILE A 344 -10.94 25.02 -4.42
N ASN A 345 -10.56 25.22 -3.16
CA ASN A 345 -9.71 24.33 -2.40
C ASN A 345 -10.44 23.95 -1.12
N GLY A 346 -10.36 22.69 -0.71
CA GLY A 346 -10.83 22.29 0.61
C GLY A 346 -10.62 20.82 0.91
N SER A 347 -11.09 20.41 2.08
CA SER A 347 -10.98 19.03 2.55
C SER A 347 -12.34 18.39 2.74
N ILE A 348 -12.43 17.09 2.46
CA ILE A 348 -13.57 16.24 2.81
C ILE A 348 -13.07 15.05 3.61
N SER A 349 -13.92 14.41 4.41
CA SER A 349 -13.51 13.22 5.16
C SER A 349 -13.01 12.10 4.22
N ALA A 350 -11.97 11.39 4.65
CA ALA A 350 -11.60 10.11 4.06
C ALA A 350 -12.74 9.11 4.30
N GLY A 351 -13.14 8.37 3.27
CA GLY A 351 -14.29 7.44 3.35
C GLY A 351 -15.66 8.11 3.59
N GLY A 352 -16.57 7.38 4.23
CA GLY A 352 -17.95 7.83 4.55
C GLY A 352 -19.04 7.43 3.56
N GLY A 353 -18.69 6.82 2.43
CA GLY A 353 -19.63 6.14 1.53
C GLY A 353 -19.83 4.66 1.89
N PRO A 354 -20.77 3.95 1.26
CA PRO A 354 -20.86 2.49 1.37
C PRO A 354 -19.53 1.81 1.04
N THR A 355 -19.14 0.84 1.87
CA THR A 355 -17.89 0.08 1.67
C THR A 355 -18.19 -1.24 0.98
N LEU A 356 -17.56 -1.46 -0.17
CA LEU A 356 -17.42 -2.80 -0.76
C LEU A 356 -16.07 -3.38 -0.33
N SER A 357 -16.15 -4.41 0.53
CA SER A 357 -15.01 -5.27 0.81
C SER A 357 -15.16 -6.52 -0.05
N VAL A 358 -14.36 -6.60 -1.12
CA VAL A 358 -14.38 -7.76 -2.01
C VAL A 358 -13.80 -8.95 -1.25
N PRO A 359 -14.59 -10.02 -1.03
CA PRO A 359 -14.02 -11.28 -0.62
C PRO A 359 -13.14 -11.75 -1.76
N LEU A 360 -11.89 -12.05 -1.43
CA LEU A 360 -11.01 -12.68 -2.39
C LEU A 360 -11.64 -14.02 -2.79
N PRO A 361 -11.82 -14.31 -4.09
CA PRO A 361 -12.87 -15.23 -4.54
C PRO A 361 -12.66 -16.65 -4.03
N GLY A 362 -13.52 -17.11 -3.10
CA GLY A 362 -13.63 -18.53 -2.77
C GLY A 362 -13.89 -19.36 -4.02
N ARG A 363 -13.25 -20.52 -4.13
CA ARG A 363 -13.45 -21.43 -5.25
C ARG A 363 -14.94 -21.84 -5.31
N PRO A 364 -15.65 -21.75 -6.45
CA PRO A 364 -16.95 -22.42 -6.57
C PRO A 364 -16.72 -23.91 -6.34
N ALA A 365 -17.58 -24.57 -5.57
CA ALA A 365 -17.51 -26.00 -5.33
C ALA A 365 -17.37 -26.76 -6.66
N ALA A 366 -16.16 -27.22 -6.98
CA ALA A 366 -15.92 -27.99 -8.18
C ALA A 366 -16.66 -29.31 -8.02
N LYS A 367 -17.58 -29.62 -8.95
CA LYS A 367 -18.10 -30.99 -9.10
C LYS A 367 -16.90 -31.93 -9.18
N ALA A 368 -16.89 -32.95 -8.33
CA ALA A 368 -15.82 -33.91 -8.20
C ALA A 368 -15.44 -34.51 -9.56
N GLY A 369 -14.37 -33.99 -10.17
CA GLY A 369 -13.63 -34.69 -11.21
C GLY A 369 -12.80 -35.81 -10.58
N PRO A 370 -12.45 -36.86 -11.34
CA PRO A 370 -11.70 -37.98 -10.80
C PRO A 370 -10.36 -37.50 -10.24
N ALA A 371 -10.15 -37.77 -8.95
CA ALA A 371 -8.94 -37.40 -8.23
C ALA A 371 -7.72 -38.09 -8.82
N VAL A 372 -6.79 -37.33 -9.37
CA VAL A 372 -5.42 -37.78 -9.55
C VAL A 372 -4.80 -37.87 -8.15
N ARG A 373 -4.59 -39.10 -7.67
CA ARG A 373 -3.94 -39.36 -6.38
C ARG A 373 -2.46 -38.96 -6.46
N ALA A 374 -2.12 -37.74 -6.07
CA ALA A 374 -0.78 -37.41 -5.61
C ALA A 374 -0.52 -38.09 -4.25
N GLY A 375 0.68 -38.63 -4.05
CA GLY A 375 1.04 -39.37 -2.83
C GLY A 375 1.10 -38.48 -1.57
N PRO A 376 1.05 -39.08 -0.35
CA PRO A 376 1.03 -38.35 0.92
C PRO A 376 2.20 -37.36 1.12
N ALA A 377 3.37 -37.65 0.55
CA ALA A 377 4.55 -36.80 0.65
C ALA A 377 4.43 -35.48 -0.12
N ALA A 378 3.66 -35.46 -1.23
CA ALA A 378 3.44 -34.24 -2.01
C ALA A 378 2.48 -33.28 -1.32
N ARG A 379 1.42 -33.81 -0.67
CA ARG A 379 0.49 -33.00 0.15
C ARG A 379 1.16 -32.36 1.37
N LEU A 380 2.04 -33.09 2.05
CA LEU A 380 2.76 -32.57 3.22
C LEU A 380 3.72 -31.42 2.86
N ALA A 381 4.24 -31.37 1.63
CA ALA A 381 5.08 -30.27 1.14
C ALA A 381 4.26 -29.02 0.81
N GLU A 382 3.03 -29.18 0.31
CA GLU A 382 2.07 -28.07 0.11
C GLU A 382 1.52 -27.53 1.45
N ASP A 383 1.58 -28.32 2.53
CA ASP A 383 1.06 -27.99 3.86
C ASP A 383 2.04 -27.22 4.78
N ALA A 384 3.30 -27.09 4.37
CA ALA A 384 4.34 -26.40 5.15
C ALA A 384 4.64 -25.00 4.57
N PRO A 385 4.82 -23.97 5.42
CA PRO A 385 5.22 -22.65 4.94
C PRO A 385 6.52 -22.69 4.13
N ALA A 386 6.51 -22.09 2.93
CA ALA A 386 7.71 -21.99 2.11
C ALA A 386 8.68 -20.91 2.61
N CYS A 387 8.20 -19.93 3.36
CA CYS A 387 9.03 -18.87 3.90
C CYS A 387 9.71 -19.31 5.18
N ALA A 388 11.01 -19.03 5.32
CA ALA A 388 11.84 -19.65 6.35
C ALA A 388 11.59 -19.15 7.78
N VAL A 389 11.06 -17.93 7.94
CA VAL A 389 10.83 -17.32 9.24
C VAL A 389 9.33 -17.20 9.50
N PRO A 390 8.80 -17.84 10.56
CA PRO A 390 7.36 -17.86 10.82
C PRO A 390 6.81 -16.49 11.20
N ARG A 391 5.64 -16.15 10.66
CA ARG A 391 4.98 -14.85 10.88
C ARG A 391 4.43 -14.67 12.31
N ASN A 392 3.68 -15.65 12.82
CA ASN A 392 2.95 -15.54 14.11
C ASN A 392 3.70 -16.20 15.28
N ASN A 393 5.04 -16.23 15.22
CA ASN A 393 5.87 -16.80 16.28
C ASN A 393 6.22 -15.71 17.32
N PRO A 394 5.91 -15.90 18.62
CA PRO A 394 6.25 -14.96 19.68
C PRO A 394 7.75 -14.68 19.87
N SER A 395 8.64 -15.57 19.41
CA SER A 395 10.09 -15.31 19.44
C SER A 395 10.59 -14.52 18.23
N VAL A 396 9.69 -14.15 17.32
CA VAL A 396 10.03 -13.39 16.11
C VAL A 396 9.20 -12.11 16.10
N GLN A 397 9.75 -11.10 16.77
CA GLN A 397 9.11 -9.81 16.99
C GLN A 397 10.05 -8.67 16.55
N PRO A 398 10.20 -8.40 15.24
CA PRO A 398 10.97 -7.24 14.75
C PRO A 398 10.52 -5.95 15.39
N LEU A 399 11.49 -5.12 15.78
CA LEU A 399 11.26 -3.74 16.17
C LEU A 399 11.02 -2.91 14.90
N GLN A 400 9.96 -2.09 14.90
CA GLN A 400 9.79 -1.05 13.90
C GLN A 400 10.74 0.13 14.25
N PRO A 401 11.79 0.37 13.45
CA PRO A 401 12.73 1.45 13.72
C PRO A 401 12.07 2.82 13.49
N SER A 402 12.59 3.85 14.17
CA SER A 402 12.32 5.24 13.80
C SER A 402 13.20 5.67 12.62
N TYR A 403 12.77 6.66 11.85
CA TYR A 403 13.40 7.02 10.58
C TYR A 403 14.86 7.51 10.74
N ASN A 404 15.18 8.19 11.85
CA ASN A 404 16.55 8.56 12.21
C ASN A 404 17.47 7.33 12.40
N MET A 405 16.95 6.20 12.89
CA MET A 405 17.71 4.95 13.02
C MET A 405 17.96 4.33 11.65
N VAL A 406 17.00 4.42 10.72
CA VAL A 406 17.12 3.90 9.35
C VAL A 406 18.18 4.69 8.58
N GLU A 407 18.11 6.03 8.58
CA GLU A 407 19.11 6.89 7.91
C GLU A 407 20.52 6.60 8.43
N TRP A 408 20.69 6.55 9.76
CA TRP A 408 21.97 6.16 10.36
C TRP A 408 22.44 4.79 9.89
N ALA A 409 21.57 3.76 9.94
CA ALA A 409 21.98 2.40 9.60
C ALA A 409 22.39 2.28 8.14
N VAL A 410 21.69 2.94 7.21
CA VAL A 410 22.07 3.00 5.80
C VAL A 410 23.43 3.67 5.63
N GLU A 411 23.63 4.85 6.22
CA GLU A 411 24.89 5.59 6.13
C GLU A 411 26.06 4.80 6.70
N GLN A 412 25.86 4.07 7.79
CA GLN A 412 26.89 3.16 8.29
C GLN A 412 27.11 1.97 7.35
N ALA A 413 26.05 1.37 6.82
CA ALA A 413 26.13 0.15 6.01
C ALA A 413 26.89 0.35 4.71
N VAL A 414 26.59 1.43 3.97
CA VAL A 414 27.22 1.69 2.66
C VAL A 414 28.72 1.95 2.74
N HIS A 415 29.21 2.31 3.93
CA HIS A 415 30.63 2.48 4.24
C HIS A 415 31.24 1.31 5.03
N GLY A 416 30.49 0.22 5.25
CA GLY A 416 30.94 -0.94 6.02
C GLY A 416 31.17 -0.66 7.51
N GLN A 417 30.57 0.40 8.05
CA GLN A 417 30.72 0.87 9.43
C GLN A 417 29.54 0.49 10.34
N LEU A 418 28.59 -0.34 9.89
CA LEU A 418 27.44 -0.79 10.68
C LEU A 418 27.84 -1.90 11.69
N LEU A 419 28.75 -1.54 12.59
CA LEU A 419 29.41 -2.40 13.57
C LEU A 419 28.73 -2.37 14.95
N VAL A 420 27.46 -1.96 15.01
CA VAL A 420 26.69 -2.01 16.25
C VAL A 420 26.63 -3.43 16.78
N GLN A 421 26.96 -3.60 18.06
CA GLN A 421 26.94 -4.89 18.71
C GLN A 421 25.51 -5.22 19.17
N ARG A 422 24.91 -6.25 18.57
CA ARG A 422 23.71 -6.88 19.11
C ARG A 422 24.12 -7.84 20.23
N PRO A 423 23.53 -7.75 21.43
CA PRO A 423 23.80 -8.71 22.50
C PRO A 423 23.27 -10.10 22.14
N ALA A 424 23.69 -11.13 22.88
CA ALA A 424 23.05 -12.43 22.78
C ALA A 424 21.56 -12.30 23.17
N ASN A 425 20.72 -13.07 22.49
CA ASN A 425 19.27 -13.01 22.64
C ASN A 425 18.67 -11.62 22.34
N TYR A 426 19.30 -10.85 21.43
CA TYR A 426 18.74 -9.58 20.94
C TYR A 426 17.32 -9.82 20.41
N LEU A 427 16.39 -8.96 20.84
CA LEU A 427 14.96 -9.06 20.55
C LEU A 427 14.34 -10.44 20.88
N LYS A 428 14.85 -11.13 21.91
CA LYS A 428 14.37 -12.44 22.39
C LYS A 428 14.43 -13.58 21.37
N THR A 429 15.23 -13.43 20.32
CA THR A 429 15.36 -14.40 19.22
C THR A 429 16.07 -15.71 19.57
N GLY A 430 16.72 -15.81 20.73
CA GLY A 430 17.55 -16.95 21.13
C GLY A 430 18.92 -17.02 20.43
N LEU A 431 19.25 -16.06 19.56
CA LEU A 431 20.49 -16.07 18.78
C LEU A 431 21.71 -15.62 19.60
N ASN A 432 22.90 -16.08 19.20
CA ASN A 432 24.16 -15.56 19.73
C ASN A 432 24.36 -14.08 19.39
N ALA A 433 25.20 -13.39 20.16
CA ALA A 433 25.60 -12.00 19.88
C ALA A 433 26.22 -11.86 18.48
N TYR A 434 25.94 -10.77 17.79
CA TYR A 434 26.44 -10.53 16.44
C TYR A 434 26.54 -9.04 16.12
N GLN A 435 27.25 -8.71 15.05
CA GLN A 435 27.23 -7.38 14.42
C GLN A 435 26.62 -7.52 13.03
N PRO A 436 25.62 -6.70 12.66
CA PRO A 436 24.96 -6.80 11.36
C PRO A 436 25.94 -6.83 10.18
N GLN A 437 26.86 -5.86 10.11
CA GLN A 437 27.82 -5.79 8.99
C GLN A 437 28.83 -6.95 8.98
N VAL A 438 29.20 -7.52 10.13
CA VAL A 438 30.11 -8.67 10.16
C VAL A 438 29.40 -9.94 9.66
N ARG A 439 28.09 -10.07 9.91
CA ARG A 439 27.28 -11.17 9.38
C ARG A 439 26.99 -11.02 7.89
N PHE A 440 26.79 -9.79 7.44
CA PHE A 440 26.52 -9.43 6.06
C PHE A 440 27.60 -8.45 5.56
N PRO A 441 28.83 -8.92 5.31
CA PRO A 441 29.92 -8.04 4.89
C PRO A 441 29.60 -7.37 3.55
N PRO A 442 29.96 -6.09 3.36
CA PRO A 442 29.64 -5.38 2.14
C PRO A 442 30.38 -6.01 0.97
N HIS A 443 29.66 -6.28 -0.12
CA HIS A 443 30.29 -6.73 -1.36
C HIS A 443 31.08 -5.59 -1.99
N GLN A 444 32.12 -5.91 -2.77
CA GLN A 444 32.88 -4.91 -3.50
C GLN A 444 32.06 -4.36 -4.68
N VAL A 445 31.98 -3.04 -4.79
CA VAL A 445 31.36 -2.37 -5.93
C VAL A 445 32.33 -2.41 -7.12
N ALA A 446 31.88 -2.97 -8.24
CA ALA A 446 32.65 -3.00 -9.48
C ALA A 446 33.03 -1.57 -9.90
N TYR A 447 34.31 -1.39 -10.23
CA TYR A 447 34.94 -0.10 -10.53
C TYR A 447 35.12 0.85 -9.33
N GLY A 448 35.04 0.33 -8.10
CA GLY A 448 35.33 1.07 -6.86
C GLY A 448 34.13 1.81 -6.29
N GLY A 449 34.33 2.59 -5.22
CA GLY A 449 33.27 3.40 -4.59
C GLY A 449 32.31 2.63 -3.68
N THR A 450 31.21 3.30 -3.32
CA THR A 450 30.15 2.82 -2.42
C THR A 450 28.77 3.12 -3.00
N VAL A 451 27.73 2.47 -2.47
CA VAL A 451 26.33 2.83 -2.76
C VAL A 451 26.05 4.20 -2.14
N PRO A 452 25.47 5.18 -2.86
CA PRO A 452 25.05 6.43 -2.23
C PRO A 452 23.92 6.18 -1.19
N SER A 453 24.07 6.68 0.03
CA SER A 453 23.07 6.47 1.11
C SER A 453 21.64 6.84 0.70
N GLN A 454 21.45 7.98 0.03
CA GLN A 454 20.13 8.43 -0.42
C GLN A 454 19.45 7.49 -1.42
N LEU A 455 20.23 6.78 -2.24
CA LEU A 455 19.70 5.78 -3.16
C LEU A 455 19.12 4.58 -2.38
N MET A 456 19.87 4.08 -1.41
CA MET A 456 19.42 2.97 -0.56
C MET A 456 18.19 3.40 0.26
N MET A 457 18.19 4.60 0.84
CA MET A 457 17.02 5.13 1.56
C MET A 457 15.78 5.26 0.66
N ALA A 458 15.96 5.67 -0.60
CA ALA A 458 14.87 5.72 -1.57
C ALA A 458 14.29 4.32 -1.89
N ILE A 459 15.15 3.30 -2.00
CA ILE A 459 14.72 1.90 -2.14
C ILE A 459 13.88 1.47 -0.93
N LEU A 460 14.38 1.68 0.29
CA LEU A 460 13.64 1.33 1.52
C LEU A 460 12.30 2.08 1.64
N SER A 461 12.26 3.34 1.20
CA SER A 461 11.03 4.14 1.12
C SER A 461 10.00 3.56 0.15
N GLN A 462 10.43 3.08 -1.00
CA GLN A 462 9.54 2.49 -2.00
C GLN A 462 9.12 1.07 -1.64
N GLU A 463 10.03 0.24 -1.13
CA GLU A 463 9.76 -1.16 -0.80
C GLU A 463 8.72 -1.30 0.30
N THR A 464 8.95 -0.59 1.42
CA THR A 464 8.14 -0.78 2.64
C THR A 464 7.85 0.51 3.40
N ASN A 465 8.04 1.69 2.79
CA ASN A 465 7.90 2.96 3.53
C ASN A 465 8.81 3.04 4.78
N MET A 466 9.95 2.34 4.73
CA MET A 466 10.90 2.11 5.84
C MET A 466 10.35 1.25 7.00
N ALA A 467 9.38 0.37 6.74
CA ALA A 467 8.87 -0.60 7.72
C ALA A 467 9.74 -1.88 7.77
N GLN A 468 10.14 -2.30 8.97
CA GLN A 468 10.77 -3.60 9.23
C GLN A 468 9.77 -4.59 9.84
N ALA A 469 8.91 -4.10 10.73
CA ALA A 469 7.80 -4.87 11.28
C ALA A 469 6.57 -4.73 10.37
N SER A 470 5.53 -5.55 10.58
CA SER A 470 4.28 -5.46 9.81
C SER A 470 3.68 -4.04 9.85
N TRP A 471 2.79 -3.73 8.92
CA TRP A 471 2.18 -2.41 8.76
C TRP A 471 1.39 -1.92 9.96
N HIS A 472 1.07 -2.83 10.89
CA HIS A 472 0.44 -2.53 12.16
C HIS A 472 1.40 -1.95 13.21
N GLY A 473 2.71 -2.15 13.06
CA GLY A 473 3.71 -1.60 13.95
C GLY A 473 4.04 -0.15 13.60
N VAL A 474 4.02 0.73 14.59
CA VAL A 474 4.56 2.09 14.45
C VAL A 474 5.95 2.19 15.10
N PRO A 475 6.76 3.23 14.80
CA PRO A 475 8.07 3.39 15.42
C PRO A 475 8.09 3.12 16.92
N GLY A 476 8.86 2.11 17.32
CA GLY A 476 9.03 1.66 18.70
C GLY A 476 8.25 0.42 19.10
N ASP A 477 7.26 0.01 18.33
CA ASP A 477 6.59 -1.26 18.55
C ASP A 477 7.44 -2.41 18.05
N THR A 478 7.26 -3.58 18.65
CA THR A 478 7.56 -4.83 17.97
C THR A 478 6.31 -5.32 17.25
N ALA A 479 6.40 -6.10 16.18
CA ALA A 479 5.20 -6.69 15.57
C ALA A 479 5.52 -8.02 14.88
N ASN A 480 4.59 -8.59 14.12
CA ASN A 480 4.92 -9.65 13.18
C ASN A 480 6.02 -9.22 12.21
N PRO A 481 6.82 -10.17 11.66
CA PRO A 481 7.67 -9.89 10.51
C PRO A 481 6.88 -9.32 9.34
N LEU A 482 7.40 -8.27 8.74
CA LEU A 482 6.91 -7.80 7.46
C LEU A 482 7.32 -8.80 6.37
N VAL A 483 6.34 -9.49 5.80
CA VAL A 483 6.53 -10.45 4.71
C VAL A 483 5.54 -10.12 3.61
N SER A 484 5.99 -9.88 2.39
CA SER A 484 5.05 -9.39 1.37
C SER A 484 4.08 -10.45 0.84
N ASP A 485 4.49 -11.72 0.73
CA ASP A 485 3.56 -12.84 0.48
C ASP A 485 4.06 -14.09 1.21
N TYR A 486 3.44 -14.38 2.36
CA TYR A 486 3.79 -15.52 3.22
C TYR A 486 3.00 -16.79 2.90
N TYR A 487 1.72 -16.65 2.55
CA TYR A 487 0.79 -17.78 2.36
C TYR A 487 0.58 -18.17 0.88
N GLY A 488 1.14 -17.41 -0.07
CA GLY A 488 1.06 -17.69 -1.50
C GLY A 488 -0.37 -17.66 -2.02
N ASN A 489 -1.13 -16.64 -1.59
CA ASN A 489 -2.57 -16.51 -1.77
C ASN A 489 -2.95 -16.33 -3.25
N ARG A 490 -2.97 -17.43 -4.00
CA ARG A 490 -3.14 -17.46 -5.46
C ARG A 490 -4.02 -18.62 -5.89
N ASP A 491 -5.07 -18.35 -6.67
CA ASP A 491 -5.91 -19.40 -7.25
C ASP A 491 -5.17 -20.26 -8.30
N ALA A 492 -5.85 -21.27 -8.86
CA ALA A 492 -5.28 -22.16 -9.88
C ALA A 492 -4.91 -21.42 -11.20
N ASN A 493 -5.48 -20.24 -11.42
CA ASN A 493 -5.21 -19.38 -12.57
C ASN A 493 -4.15 -18.31 -12.28
N GLY A 494 -3.61 -18.26 -11.04
CA GLY A 494 -2.61 -17.31 -10.60
C GLY A 494 -3.17 -15.97 -10.10
N ASN A 495 -4.48 -15.80 -9.98
CA ASN A 495 -5.08 -14.57 -9.45
C ASN A 495 -4.95 -14.54 -7.92
N SER A 496 -4.73 -13.36 -7.33
CA SER A 496 -4.71 -13.19 -5.88
C SER A 496 -5.99 -13.72 -5.23
N ASN A 497 -5.86 -14.53 -4.18
CA ASN A 497 -6.97 -15.14 -3.47
C ASN A 497 -6.62 -15.50 -2.01
N ILE A 498 -7.07 -14.73 -1.02
CA ILE A 498 -6.82 -14.98 0.42
C ILE A 498 -7.42 -16.28 0.91
N GLU A 499 -8.42 -16.79 0.20
CA GLU A 499 -9.12 -18.04 0.50
C GLU A 499 -8.38 -19.27 -0.04
N VAL A 500 -7.23 -19.06 -0.66
CA VAL A 500 -6.32 -20.11 -1.06
C VAL A 500 -5.01 -19.89 -0.33
N ILE A 501 -4.49 -20.94 0.28
CA ILE A 501 -3.12 -20.98 0.79
C ILE A 501 -2.38 -21.96 -0.10
N ASP A 502 -1.37 -21.46 -0.80
CA ASP A 502 -0.50 -22.26 -1.67
C ASP A 502 0.93 -21.77 -1.43
N TYR A 503 1.55 -22.34 -0.40
CA TYR A 503 2.89 -21.91 0.02
C TYR A 503 3.93 -22.00 -1.09
N THR A 504 3.73 -22.84 -2.11
CA THR A 504 4.66 -22.93 -3.25
C THR A 504 4.75 -21.61 -4.04
N LYS A 505 3.71 -20.78 -3.96
CA LYS A 505 3.60 -19.48 -4.63
C LYS A 505 3.95 -18.30 -3.72
N SER A 506 4.26 -18.52 -2.44
CA SER A 506 4.73 -17.47 -1.54
C SER A 506 5.96 -16.81 -2.12
N ASP A 507 6.14 -15.50 -1.93
CA ASP A 507 7.32 -14.79 -2.40
C ASP A 507 8.47 -14.87 -1.39
N CYS A 508 8.16 -14.69 -0.10
CA CYS A 508 9.12 -14.71 1.00
C CYS A 508 10.12 -13.54 1.05
N GLY A 509 9.77 -12.36 0.54
CA GLY A 509 10.48 -11.11 0.80
C GLY A 509 10.24 -10.57 2.22
N TYR A 510 11.31 -10.41 3.00
CA TYR A 510 11.25 -9.99 4.41
C TYR A 510 11.79 -8.57 4.66
N GLY A 511 11.12 -7.85 5.55
CA GLY A 511 11.62 -6.64 6.21
C GLY A 511 11.81 -5.44 5.29
N ILE A 512 12.58 -4.47 5.78
CA ILE A 512 12.67 -3.10 5.26
C ILE A 512 13.21 -3.00 3.83
N GLY A 513 14.09 -3.91 3.42
CA GLY A 513 14.61 -4.00 2.05
C GLY A 513 13.93 -5.05 1.18
N GLN A 514 12.89 -5.72 1.68
CA GLN A 514 12.22 -6.84 0.99
C GLN A 514 13.21 -7.90 0.47
N VAL A 515 14.06 -8.40 1.37
CA VAL A 515 15.06 -9.42 1.02
C VAL A 515 14.35 -10.74 0.72
N THR A 516 14.34 -11.15 -0.55
CA THR A 516 13.70 -12.41 -1.00
C THR A 516 14.68 -13.54 -1.25
N THR A 517 15.83 -13.25 -1.88
CA THR A 517 16.83 -14.28 -2.24
C THR A 517 17.36 -14.98 -0.98
N GLY A 518 17.27 -16.31 -0.91
CA GLY A 518 17.77 -17.08 0.23
C GLY A 518 16.80 -17.22 1.40
N MET A 519 15.63 -16.58 1.34
CA MET A 519 14.68 -16.50 2.46
C MET A 519 13.61 -17.60 2.44
N ARG A 520 13.61 -18.48 1.44
CA ARG A 520 12.76 -19.68 1.46
C ARG A 520 13.35 -20.78 2.34
N ALA A 521 12.50 -21.63 2.88
CA ALA A 521 12.90 -22.86 3.54
C ALA A 521 13.68 -23.75 2.56
N GLY A 522 14.79 -24.34 3.03
CA GLY A 522 15.66 -25.20 2.21
C GLY A 522 16.72 -24.48 1.36
N GLU A 523 16.57 -23.18 1.08
CA GLU A 523 17.63 -22.41 0.40
C GLU A 523 18.85 -22.21 1.31
N THR A 524 20.05 -22.22 0.72
CA THR A 524 21.33 -22.22 1.46
C THR A 524 22.14 -20.94 1.34
N VAL A 525 21.63 -19.93 0.62
CA VAL A 525 22.27 -18.60 0.49
C VAL A 525 22.51 -17.97 1.86
N PHE A 526 21.54 -18.13 2.78
CA PHE A 526 21.66 -17.71 4.17
C PHE A 526 21.52 -18.90 5.13
N THR A 527 22.26 -18.86 6.23
CA THR A 527 22.07 -19.84 7.32
C THR A 527 20.69 -19.64 7.97
N PRO A 528 20.10 -20.66 8.63
CA PRO A 528 18.81 -20.50 9.31
C PRO A 528 18.79 -19.32 10.30
N GLU A 529 19.89 -19.11 11.03
CA GLU A 529 20.02 -17.97 11.94
C GLU A 529 20.07 -16.64 11.21
N ASP A 530 20.78 -16.55 10.08
CA ASP A 530 20.87 -15.31 9.29
C ASP A 530 19.51 -14.93 8.70
N LYS A 531 18.67 -15.90 8.32
CA LYS A 531 17.28 -15.63 7.90
C LYS A 531 16.49 -14.97 9.03
N VAL A 532 16.63 -15.45 10.27
CA VAL A 532 15.99 -14.82 11.44
C VAL A 532 16.54 -13.41 11.69
N ARG A 533 17.86 -13.20 11.56
CA ARG A 533 18.48 -11.86 11.67
C ARG A 533 17.88 -10.88 10.65
N ILE A 534 17.77 -11.28 9.38
CA ILE A 534 17.17 -10.48 8.30
C ILE A 534 15.71 -10.14 8.59
N ALA A 535 14.94 -11.07 9.17
CA ALA A 535 13.53 -10.86 9.46
C ALA A 535 13.28 -9.97 10.70
N VAL A 536 14.21 -9.95 11.68
CA VAL A 536 13.99 -9.30 12.98
C VAL A 536 14.78 -7.99 13.15
N ASP A 537 16.02 -7.91 12.67
CA ASP A 537 16.89 -6.75 12.86
C ASP A 537 16.95 -5.91 11.58
N TYR A 538 16.40 -4.69 11.66
CA TYR A 538 16.39 -3.74 10.54
C TYR A 538 17.80 -3.44 10.01
N ALA A 539 18.82 -3.43 10.88
CA ALA A 539 20.20 -3.18 10.49
C ALA A 539 20.80 -4.36 9.69
N ALA A 540 20.47 -5.59 10.09
CA ALA A 540 20.86 -6.80 9.35
C ALA A 540 20.17 -6.87 7.97
N ASN A 541 18.87 -6.53 7.93
CA ASN A 541 18.11 -6.45 6.70
C ASN A 541 18.70 -5.43 5.72
N ILE A 542 19.00 -4.21 6.19
CA ILE A 542 19.63 -3.15 5.38
C ILE A 542 20.98 -3.62 4.80
N ALA A 543 21.83 -4.27 5.60
CA ALA A 543 23.11 -4.77 5.12
C ALA A 543 22.95 -5.86 4.04
N ALA A 544 22.00 -6.78 4.21
CA ALA A 544 21.70 -7.81 3.22
C ALA A 544 21.09 -7.22 1.93
N ALA A 545 20.14 -6.29 2.04
CA ALA A 545 19.51 -5.62 0.92
C ALA A 545 20.50 -4.77 0.11
N MET A 546 21.41 -4.07 0.79
CA MET A 546 22.50 -3.34 0.15
C MET A 546 23.38 -4.25 -0.71
N ASN A 547 23.72 -5.45 -0.22
CA ASN A 547 24.50 -6.41 -1.01
C ASN A 547 23.76 -6.88 -2.27
N ILE A 548 22.43 -7.03 -2.22
CA ILE A 548 21.63 -7.33 -3.42
C ILE A 548 21.78 -6.21 -4.45
N LEU A 549 21.71 -4.94 -4.03
CA LEU A 549 21.90 -3.80 -4.94
C LEU A 549 23.31 -3.76 -5.53
N ILE A 550 24.34 -4.02 -4.73
CA ILE A 550 25.73 -4.12 -5.19
C ILE A 550 25.88 -5.25 -6.20
N ASP A 551 25.26 -6.41 -5.95
CA ASP A 551 25.28 -7.53 -6.88
C ASP A 551 24.61 -7.19 -8.20
N LYS A 552 23.50 -6.42 -8.19
CA LYS A 552 22.86 -5.93 -9.42
C LYS A 552 23.75 -4.97 -10.19
N TRP A 553 24.39 -4.04 -9.49
CA TRP A 553 25.40 -3.17 -10.10
C TRP A 553 26.51 -3.97 -10.75
N ASN A 554 27.07 -4.95 -10.04
CA ASN A 554 28.17 -5.79 -10.51
C ASN A 554 27.75 -6.63 -11.72
N GLN A 555 26.57 -7.25 -11.68
CA GLN A 555 25.98 -8.00 -12.80
C GLN A 555 25.91 -7.15 -14.07
N LEU A 556 25.41 -5.92 -13.98
CA LEU A 556 25.35 -4.97 -15.11
C LEU A 556 26.75 -4.59 -15.61
N ASN A 557 27.67 -4.33 -14.69
CA ASN A 557 28.95 -3.71 -14.97
C ASN A 557 30.06 -4.71 -15.39
N GLN A 558 29.83 -6.00 -15.17
CA GLN A 558 30.77 -7.09 -15.45
C GLN A 558 30.16 -8.17 -16.34
N ASP A 559 29.02 -7.90 -17.00
CA ASP A 559 28.38 -8.89 -17.86
C ASP A 559 29.28 -9.30 -19.05
N SER A 560 29.22 -10.59 -19.38
CA SER A 560 30.00 -11.18 -20.49
C SER A 560 29.64 -10.63 -21.88
N GLY A 561 28.47 -10.02 -22.05
CA GLY A 561 28.04 -9.32 -23.25
C GLY A 561 28.57 -7.89 -23.37
N GLY A 562 29.32 -7.42 -22.37
CA GLY A 562 29.85 -6.07 -22.29
C GLY A 562 29.24 -5.27 -21.13
N ARG A 563 29.94 -4.22 -20.72
CA ARG A 563 29.52 -3.35 -19.61
C ARG A 563 28.22 -2.60 -19.95
N ASN A 564 27.22 -2.71 -19.08
CA ASN A 564 25.99 -1.92 -19.16
C ASN A 564 26.19 -0.59 -18.42
N LYS A 565 26.67 0.43 -19.12
CA LYS A 565 27.15 1.69 -18.53
C LYS A 565 26.15 2.84 -18.72
N LEU A 566 25.82 3.53 -17.64
CA LEU A 566 25.01 4.75 -17.67
C LEU A 566 25.90 5.96 -17.41
N ASN A 567 25.76 7.01 -18.22
CA ASN A 567 26.60 8.21 -18.21
C ASN A 567 28.10 7.87 -18.19
N ASP A 568 28.83 8.29 -17.16
CA ASP A 568 30.26 7.95 -16.95
C ASP A 568 30.48 6.65 -16.16
N GLY A 569 29.42 6.05 -15.61
CA GLY A 569 29.47 4.78 -14.88
C GLY A 569 30.22 4.85 -13.55
N ASP A 570 30.38 6.04 -12.97
CA ASP A 570 31.00 6.24 -11.67
C ASP A 570 29.95 6.03 -10.55
N PRO A 571 30.15 5.05 -9.64
CA PRO A 571 29.18 4.71 -8.60
C PRO A 571 28.97 5.80 -7.54
N ARG A 572 29.79 6.85 -7.50
CA ARG A 572 29.58 8.00 -6.60
C ARG A 572 28.29 8.78 -6.92
N TYR A 573 27.80 8.69 -8.15
CA TYR A 573 26.64 9.46 -8.62
C TYR A 573 25.36 8.63 -8.63
N ILE A 574 24.30 9.16 -8.01
CA ILE A 574 23.00 8.48 -7.85
C ILE A 574 22.41 8.09 -9.22
N GLU A 575 22.48 8.98 -10.21
CA GLU A 575 21.93 8.79 -11.55
C GLU A 575 22.48 7.56 -12.28
N ASN A 576 23.73 7.17 -11.98
CA ASN A 576 24.37 6.03 -12.64
C ASN A 576 23.82 4.68 -12.17
N TRP A 577 23.14 4.65 -11.02
CA TRP A 577 22.55 3.43 -10.47
C TRP A 577 21.17 3.08 -11.05
N TYR A 578 20.63 3.88 -11.97
CA TYR A 578 19.28 3.71 -12.51
C TYR A 578 18.98 2.28 -13.02
N ALA A 579 19.91 1.66 -13.76
CA ALA A 579 19.74 0.28 -14.23
C ALA A 579 19.94 -0.77 -13.10
N ALA A 580 20.77 -0.49 -12.10
CA ALA A 580 20.92 -1.38 -10.94
C ALA A 580 19.64 -1.42 -10.12
N VAL A 581 18.98 -0.27 -9.95
CA VAL A 581 17.64 -0.17 -9.34
C VAL A 581 16.58 -0.91 -10.17
N TRP A 582 16.62 -0.80 -11.49
CA TRP A 582 15.76 -1.59 -12.38
C TRP A 582 15.95 -3.08 -12.14
N ALA A 583 17.21 -3.53 -12.07
CA ALA A 583 17.56 -4.92 -11.81
C ALA A 583 17.29 -5.36 -10.36
N TYR A 584 17.24 -4.44 -9.39
CA TYR A 584 16.85 -4.74 -8.02
C TYR A 584 15.40 -5.24 -7.98
N ASN A 585 14.52 -4.56 -8.73
CA ASN A 585 13.10 -4.87 -8.78
C ASN A 585 12.78 -6.12 -9.63
N SER A 586 13.25 -6.16 -10.88
CA SER A 586 12.83 -7.17 -11.86
C SER A 586 13.93 -8.17 -12.24
N GLY A 587 15.12 -8.05 -11.65
CA GLY A 587 16.30 -8.85 -12.01
C GLY A 587 17.05 -8.34 -13.25
N PHE A 588 18.20 -8.96 -13.49
CA PHE A 588 19.04 -8.79 -14.67
C PHE A 588 19.29 -10.17 -15.29
N TYR A 589 19.18 -10.27 -16.62
CA TYR A 589 19.40 -11.51 -17.36
C TYR A 589 20.75 -11.47 -18.06
N PRO A 590 21.76 -12.23 -17.59
CA PRO A 590 23.11 -12.18 -18.14
C PRO A 590 23.19 -12.61 -19.61
N TYR A 591 24.15 -12.05 -20.35
CA TYR A 591 24.36 -12.41 -21.76
C TYR A 591 24.64 -13.91 -21.95
N ALA A 592 25.33 -14.53 -21.00
CA ALA A 592 25.63 -15.96 -21.00
C ALA A 592 24.36 -16.83 -21.04
N GLU A 593 23.25 -16.33 -20.50
CA GLU A 593 21.97 -17.05 -20.41
C GLU A 593 21.01 -16.71 -21.56
N ARG A 594 21.36 -15.78 -22.45
CA ARG A 594 20.44 -15.28 -23.51
C ARG A 594 19.81 -16.38 -24.36
N ALA A 595 20.49 -17.50 -24.57
CA ALA A 595 19.99 -18.63 -25.36
C ALA A 595 18.73 -19.26 -24.73
N SER A 596 18.63 -19.28 -23.39
CA SER A 596 17.43 -19.74 -22.66
C SER A 596 16.31 -18.69 -22.64
N HIS A 597 16.58 -17.50 -23.19
CA HIS A 597 15.68 -16.34 -23.20
C HIS A 597 15.42 -15.81 -24.61
N GLY A 598 15.43 -16.69 -25.62
CA GLY A 598 15.12 -16.31 -27.01
C GLY A 598 16.11 -15.31 -27.61
N GLY A 599 17.35 -15.29 -27.11
CA GLY A 599 18.38 -14.33 -27.51
C GLY A 599 18.26 -12.95 -26.84
N ASN A 600 17.34 -12.78 -25.89
CA ASN A 600 17.20 -11.55 -25.11
C ASN A 600 18.06 -11.61 -23.83
N TRP A 601 18.64 -10.47 -23.46
CA TRP A 601 19.45 -10.31 -22.25
C TRP A 601 19.45 -8.83 -21.83
N GLY A 602 19.82 -8.57 -20.59
CA GLY A 602 19.76 -7.24 -19.99
C GLY A 602 18.63 -7.09 -18.96
N VAL A 603 18.17 -5.86 -18.78
CA VAL A 603 17.00 -5.53 -17.94
C VAL A 603 15.70 -5.62 -18.74
N GLY A 604 14.64 -6.18 -18.14
CA GLY A 604 13.40 -6.57 -18.81
C GLY A 604 12.47 -5.41 -19.20
N TRP A 605 11.58 -5.64 -20.17
CA TRP A 605 10.66 -4.65 -20.77
C TRP A 605 9.74 -3.96 -19.75
N PHE A 606 9.39 -4.63 -18.65
CA PHE A 606 8.42 -4.11 -17.70
C PHE A 606 8.80 -2.71 -17.17
N ASN A 607 10.03 -2.54 -16.70
CA ASN A 607 10.51 -1.29 -16.14
C ASN A 607 11.14 -0.35 -17.20
N ASN A 608 10.90 -0.59 -18.49
CA ASN A 608 11.36 0.31 -19.54
C ASN A 608 10.49 1.58 -19.57
N PRO A 609 11.07 2.79 -19.42
CA PRO A 609 10.29 4.03 -19.39
C PRO A 609 9.44 4.30 -20.65
N VAL A 610 9.78 3.69 -21.80
CA VAL A 610 9.00 3.80 -23.04
C VAL A 610 7.83 2.82 -23.11
N ASN A 611 7.66 1.92 -22.14
CA ASN A 611 6.58 0.94 -22.13
C ASN A 611 5.20 1.64 -22.16
N PRO A 612 4.33 1.35 -23.14
CA PRO A 612 3.04 2.03 -23.30
C PRO A 612 2.02 1.70 -22.18
N ARG A 613 2.35 0.79 -21.25
CA ARG A 613 1.66 0.69 -19.96
C ARG A 613 1.64 2.03 -19.23
N LEU A 614 2.68 2.83 -19.39
CA LEU A 614 2.89 4.07 -18.67
C LEU A 614 2.45 5.25 -19.52
N PRO A 615 1.85 6.30 -18.93
CA PRO A 615 1.47 7.48 -19.69
C PRO A 615 2.72 8.15 -20.28
N ALA A 616 2.77 8.30 -21.61
CA ALA A 616 3.93 8.90 -22.28
C ALA A 616 4.10 10.39 -21.96
N ASN A 617 3.03 11.07 -21.54
CA ASN A 617 3.03 12.47 -21.13
C ASN A 617 3.36 12.69 -19.64
N ARG A 618 3.67 11.64 -18.87
CA ARG A 618 3.95 11.78 -17.43
C ARG A 618 5.12 12.72 -17.16
N PRO A 619 5.07 13.53 -16.09
CA PRO A 619 6.21 14.29 -15.61
C PRO A 619 7.22 13.36 -14.91
N ARG A 620 8.29 13.94 -14.35
CA ARG A 620 9.12 13.20 -13.38
C ARG A 620 8.28 12.93 -12.13
N PHE A 621 8.45 11.76 -11.52
CA PHE A 621 7.76 11.41 -10.28
C PHE A 621 8.09 12.42 -9.17
N LEU A 622 7.08 12.83 -8.41
CA LEU A 622 7.15 13.86 -7.36
C LEU A 622 7.56 15.25 -7.87
N ALA A 623 7.32 15.54 -9.14
CA ALA A 623 7.19 16.93 -9.58
C ALA A 623 6.00 17.60 -8.88
N ASP A 624 4.96 16.82 -8.59
CA ASP A 624 3.87 17.12 -7.66
C ASP A 624 3.82 16.01 -6.59
N PRO A 625 3.76 16.32 -5.28
CA PRO A 625 3.60 15.31 -4.24
C PRO A 625 2.39 14.38 -4.42
N ASP A 626 1.35 14.82 -5.13
CA ASP A 626 0.17 14.00 -5.46
C ASP A 626 0.51 12.84 -6.40
N ASP A 627 1.65 12.85 -7.07
CA ASP A 627 2.10 11.71 -7.88
C ASP A 627 2.18 10.41 -7.05
N ALA A 628 2.44 10.52 -5.74
CA ALA A 628 2.46 9.38 -4.81
C ALA A 628 1.11 8.67 -4.63
N SER A 629 -0.02 9.29 -5.01
CA SER A 629 -1.34 8.65 -5.01
C SER A 629 -1.59 7.78 -6.26
N HIS A 630 -0.71 7.85 -7.27
CA HIS A 630 -0.77 7.09 -8.52
C HIS A 630 0.59 6.49 -8.93
N PRO A 631 1.27 5.73 -8.05
CA PRO A 631 2.63 5.26 -8.31
C PRO A 631 2.74 4.34 -9.54
N GLY A 632 1.63 3.72 -9.98
CA GLY A 632 1.57 2.88 -11.18
C GLY A 632 1.83 3.60 -12.52
N ASP A 633 1.87 4.94 -12.52
CA ASP A 633 2.17 5.74 -13.71
C ASP A 633 3.68 5.82 -14.02
N TRP A 634 4.55 5.41 -13.11
CA TRP A 634 6.00 5.45 -13.26
C TRP A 634 6.64 4.06 -13.15
N THR A 635 7.81 3.89 -13.76
CA THR A 635 8.63 2.69 -13.55
C THR A 635 9.23 2.68 -12.15
N TYR A 636 9.58 1.50 -11.65
CA TYR A 636 10.25 1.39 -10.34
C TYR A 636 11.51 2.28 -10.24
N PRO A 637 12.43 2.34 -11.24
CA PRO A 637 13.54 3.28 -11.20
C PRO A 637 13.14 4.76 -11.16
N GLU A 638 12.08 5.18 -11.86
CA GLU A 638 11.57 6.55 -11.78
C GLU A 638 11.06 6.87 -10.37
N LEU A 639 10.39 5.91 -9.71
CA LEU A 639 9.92 6.05 -8.32
C LEU A 639 11.09 6.24 -7.36
N ILE A 640 12.12 5.38 -7.43
CA ILE A 640 13.33 5.48 -6.58
C ILE A 640 14.04 6.81 -6.79
N MET A 641 14.21 7.25 -8.03
CA MET A 641 14.86 8.53 -8.30
C MET A 641 14.05 9.70 -7.73
N GLY A 642 12.72 9.67 -7.82
CA GLY A 642 11.87 10.67 -7.20
C GLY A 642 12.01 10.70 -5.67
N TRP A 643 12.02 9.54 -5.00
CA TRP A 643 12.25 9.47 -3.55
C TRP A 643 13.65 9.93 -3.13
N ALA A 644 14.69 9.60 -3.91
CA ALA A 644 16.04 10.07 -3.66
C ALA A 644 16.14 11.61 -3.75
N GLU A 645 15.41 12.25 -4.67
CA GLU A 645 15.35 13.71 -4.79
C GLU A 645 14.45 14.36 -3.71
N THR A 646 13.31 13.74 -3.42
CA THR A 646 12.24 14.24 -2.54
C THR A 646 11.87 13.18 -1.51
N PRO A 647 12.49 13.19 -0.32
CA PRO A 647 12.21 12.24 0.74
C PRO A 647 10.75 12.31 1.21
N GLN A 648 10.21 11.16 1.64
CA GLN A 648 8.90 11.05 2.25
C GLN A 648 8.81 11.88 3.55
N TRP A 649 7.60 12.32 3.87
CA TRP A 649 7.29 12.97 5.14
C TRP A 649 6.91 11.96 6.22
N TYR A 650 7.10 12.38 7.46
CA TYR A 650 6.46 11.79 8.63
C TYR A 650 6.14 12.88 9.65
N TRP A 651 5.32 12.55 10.63
CA TRP A 651 4.94 13.45 11.70
C TRP A 651 5.50 12.96 13.03
N LEU A 652 6.12 13.86 13.79
CA LEU A 652 6.51 13.63 15.17
C LEU A 652 5.77 14.66 16.03
N GLY A 653 4.72 14.21 16.71
CA GLY A 653 3.72 15.12 17.27
C GLY A 653 3.06 15.94 16.15
N ASN A 654 3.08 17.26 16.26
CA ASN A 654 2.51 18.17 15.26
C ASN A 654 3.53 18.68 14.23
N GLU A 655 4.79 18.24 14.30
CA GLU A 655 5.85 18.67 13.39
C GLU A 655 5.96 17.72 12.19
N ARG A 656 5.92 18.27 10.98
CA ARG A 656 6.15 17.52 9.74
C ARG A 656 7.64 17.54 9.39
N LEU A 657 8.25 16.36 9.33
CA LEU A 657 9.67 16.16 9.07
C LEU A 657 9.89 15.31 7.82
N PHE A 658 11.09 15.38 7.24
CA PHE A 658 11.54 14.42 6.22
C PHE A 658 12.10 13.17 6.91
N LYS A 659 11.81 11.99 6.36
CA LYS A 659 12.34 10.72 6.89
C LYS A 659 13.87 10.62 6.82
N TYR A 660 14.50 11.33 5.88
CA TYR A 660 15.95 11.35 5.67
C TYR A 660 16.41 12.60 4.92
N SER A 661 17.71 12.84 4.91
CA SER A 661 18.35 13.96 4.22
C SER A 661 18.35 13.83 2.70
N LYS A 662 18.23 14.97 2.01
CA LYS A 662 18.43 15.07 0.56
C LYS A 662 19.90 14.90 0.19
N PRO A 663 20.20 14.39 -1.03
CA PRO A 663 21.58 14.21 -1.48
C PRO A 663 22.29 15.54 -1.70
N ALA A 664 23.61 15.48 -1.88
CA ALA A 664 24.40 16.62 -2.32
C ALA A 664 24.22 16.80 -3.83
N PHE A 665 23.36 17.74 -4.23
CA PHE A 665 23.10 18.04 -5.65
C PHE A 665 24.31 18.68 -6.33
N GLY A 666 24.55 18.32 -7.59
CA GLY A 666 25.49 19.01 -8.47
C GLY A 666 24.95 20.36 -8.96
N SER A 667 25.56 20.90 -10.02
CA SER A 667 25.21 22.22 -10.58
C SER A 667 23.78 22.35 -11.09
N SER A 668 23.06 21.24 -11.28
CA SER A 668 21.65 21.18 -11.67
C SER A 668 20.68 21.54 -10.53
N GLY A 669 21.12 21.42 -9.27
CA GLY A 669 20.27 21.57 -8.08
C GLY A 669 19.21 20.48 -7.87
N LYS A 670 19.25 19.38 -8.65
CA LYS A 670 18.31 18.25 -8.63
C LYS A 670 18.89 17.03 -9.37
N LEU A 671 18.22 15.88 -9.36
CA LEU A 671 18.68 14.75 -10.18
C LEU A 671 18.47 15.02 -11.67
N ILE A 672 19.40 14.53 -12.51
CA ILE A 672 19.24 14.56 -13.98
C ILE A 672 18.76 13.19 -14.46
N LEU A 673 17.47 13.11 -14.78
CA LEU A 673 16.83 11.85 -15.16
C LEU A 673 16.85 11.63 -16.68
N PRO A 674 16.89 10.36 -17.13
CA PRO A 674 16.81 10.04 -18.55
C PRO A 674 15.46 10.46 -19.14
N ASN A 675 15.49 10.87 -20.41
CA ASN A 675 14.29 10.89 -21.25
C ASN A 675 13.70 9.47 -21.33
N ILE A 676 12.38 9.33 -21.45
CA ILE A 676 11.68 8.04 -21.61
C ILE A 676 12.21 7.19 -22.80
N TYR A 677 12.86 7.82 -23.78
CA TYR A 677 13.50 7.15 -24.94
C TYR A 677 15.00 6.84 -24.76
N SER A 678 15.60 7.08 -23.59
CA SER A 678 17.07 6.94 -23.40
C SER A 678 17.55 5.49 -23.44
N PHE A 679 16.66 4.53 -23.17
CA PHE A 679 16.95 3.09 -23.15
C PHE A 679 16.54 2.41 -24.46
N CYS A 680 16.71 3.12 -25.56
CA CYS A 680 16.23 2.74 -26.87
C CYS A 680 17.35 2.97 -27.91
N THR A 681 18.36 2.08 -27.96
CA THR A 681 19.65 2.24 -28.67
C THR A 681 19.84 1.25 -29.84
N SER A 682 20.78 1.53 -30.75
CA SER A 682 21.04 0.78 -31.99
C SER A 682 21.33 -0.73 -31.84
N ALA A 683 21.56 -1.25 -30.63
CA ALA A 683 21.81 -2.66 -30.38
C ALA A 683 20.56 -3.57 -30.53
N LYS A 684 19.33 -3.01 -30.54
CA LYS A 684 18.11 -3.63 -31.10
C LYS A 684 17.10 -2.56 -31.56
N CYS A 685 17.51 -1.71 -32.52
CA CYS A 685 16.66 -0.65 -33.09
C CYS A 685 16.86 -0.41 -34.61
N VAL A 686 16.20 -1.16 -35.50
CA VAL A 686 15.98 -0.75 -36.92
C VAL A 686 14.84 -1.58 -37.54
N GLU A 687 13.98 -1.13 -38.48
CA GLU A 687 14.13 -0.08 -39.52
C GLU A 687 12.90 0.83 -39.78
N GLY A 688 13.14 2.10 -40.15
CA GLY A 688 12.23 2.83 -41.05
C GLY A 688 12.09 4.36 -40.95
N LEU A 689 12.34 5.01 -39.81
CA LEU A 689 12.40 6.48 -39.68
C LEU A 689 13.29 6.90 -38.49
N PRO A 690 13.90 8.11 -38.48
CA PRO A 690 14.82 8.60 -37.43
C PRO A 690 14.19 8.85 -36.05
N ALA A 691 12.99 8.33 -35.77
CA ALA A 691 12.20 8.70 -34.60
C ALA A 691 11.32 7.55 -34.04
N ASN A 692 11.74 6.29 -34.18
CA ASN A 692 11.08 5.19 -33.45
C ASN A 692 12.09 4.22 -32.85
N PRO A 693 12.32 4.25 -31.52
CA PRO A 693 13.50 3.66 -30.93
C PRO A 693 13.21 2.29 -30.27
N CYS A 694 12.07 1.66 -30.54
CA CYS A 694 11.87 0.22 -30.30
C CYS A 694 10.88 -0.26 -31.38
N PRO A 695 11.33 -0.99 -32.41
CA PRO A 695 10.56 -1.17 -33.66
C PRO A 695 9.20 -1.83 -33.44
N ASP A 696 9.06 -2.66 -32.39
CA ASP A 696 7.79 -3.32 -32.05
C ASP A 696 7.14 -2.85 -30.73
N ARG A 697 7.83 -2.06 -29.88
CA ARG A 697 7.41 -1.70 -28.51
C ARG A 697 6.74 -2.87 -27.76
N ASN A 698 7.45 -3.99 -27.64
CA ASN A 698 6.91 -5.24 -27.10
C ASN A 698 7.88 -5.89 -26.09
N GLU A 699 7.49 -7.04 -25.55
CA GLU A 699 8.18 -7.84 -24.55
C GLU A 699 9.64 -8.22 -24.87
N ASN A 700 10.07 -8.13 -26.13
CA ASN A 700 11.43 -8.44 -26.57
C ASN A 700 12.39 -7.25 -26.44
N CYS A 701 11.90 -6.09 -26.00
CA CYS A 701 12.65 -4.84 -25.89
C CYS A 701 13.42 -4.75 -24.56
N TRP A 702 14.22 -5.77 -24.26
CA TRP A 702 15.11 -5.81 -23.10
C TRP A 702 16.33 -4.94 -23.37
N TRP A 703 16.75 -4.16 -22.38
CA TRP A 703 17.81 -3.18 -22.55
C TRP A 703 19.16 -3.66 -22.01
N HIS A 704 20.20 -3.42 -22.80
CA HIS A 704 21.61 -3.59 -22.44
C HIS A 704 22.48 -2.58 -23.22
N GLY A 705 23.71 -2.37 -22.76
CA GLY A 705 24.71 -1.52 -23.40
C GLY A 705 24.89 -0.18 -22.69
N GLU A 706 25.24 0.85 -23.45
CA GLU A 706 25.57 2.18 -22.90
C GLU A 706 24.55 3.24 -23.31
N THR A 707 24.27 4.18 -22.41
CA THR A 707 23.49 5.39 -22.71
C THR A 707 23.95 6.55 -21.84
N PHE A 708 23.75 7.78 -22.33
CA PHE A 708 24.31 9.00 -21.75
C PHE A 708 23.31 10.14 -21.83
N TRP A 709 23.04 10.79 -20.69
CA TRP A 709 22.17 11.96 -20.61
C TRP A 709 22.70 13.06 -19.67
N ALA A 710 23.75 12.80 -18.90
CA ALA A 710 24.33 13.75 -17.96
C ALA A 710 25.87 13.67 -17.93
N ILE A 711 26.51 14.83 -17.77
CA ILE A 711 27.93 14.94 -17.39
C ILE A 711 27.99 14.90 -15.86
N CYS A 712 28.16 13.70 -15.28
CA CYS A 712 27.98 13.54 -13.84
C CYS A 712 29.06 14.20 -12.99
N SER A 713 30.28 14.34 -13.50
CA SER A 713 31.38 15.04 -12.81
C SER A 713 31.02 16.44 -12.27
N SER A 714 30.06 17.14 -12.88
CA SER A 714 29.58 18.45 -12.41
C SER A 714 28.12 18.48 -11.97
N ALA A 715 27.26 17.68 -12.61
CA ALA A 715 25.82 17.93 -12.61
C ALA A 715 24.99 16.87 -11.86
N CYS A 716 25.54 15.67 -11.61
CA CYS A 716 24.82 14.59 -10.94
C CYS A 716 24.90 14.73 -9.41
N ALA A 717 23.96 14.10 -8.70
CA ALA A 717 23.94 14.14 -7.25
C ALA A 717 24.84 13.06 -6.65
N THR A 718 25.41 13.39 -5.49
CA THR A 718 26.26 12.51 -4.69
C THR A 718 25.69 12.33 -3.29
N GLU A 719 26.28 11.40 -2.54
CA GLU A 719 25.91 11.16 -1.16
C GLU A 719 26.07 12.41 -0.28
N ARG A 720 25.18 12.52 0.70
CA ARG A 720 25.34 13.42 1.85
C ARG A 720 25.15 12.63 3.15
N LEU A 721 26.11 12.68 4.05
CA LEU A 721 25.96 12.04 5.37
C LEU A 721 25.33 13.02 6.36
N THR A 722 24.33 12.54 7.09
CA THR A 722 23.72 13.21 8.25
C THR A 722 24.47 12.83 9.52
N TYR A 723 24.89 11.57 9.65
CA TYR A 723 25.56 11.02 10.82
C TYR A 723 27.03 10.72 10.53
N PRO A 724 27.94 11.01 11.47
CA PRO A 724 29.34 10.61 11.34
C PRO A 724 29.49 9.09 11.22
N LEU A 725 30.39 8.64 10.35
CA LEU A 725 30.75 7.23 10.26
C LEU A 725 31.36 6.73 11.60
N GLY A 726 30.97 5.53 12.02
CA GLY A 726 31.33 4.95 13.31
C GLY A 726 30.53 5.51 14.50
N SER A 727 29.55 6.39 14.29
CA SER A 727 28.72 6.90 15.40
C SER A 727 27.80 5.81 15.96
N ALA A 728 27.45 5.91 17.25
CA ALA A 728 26.50 5.01 17.88
C ALA A 728 25.10 5.06 17.24
N GLU A 729 24.37 3.94 17.38
CA GLU A 729 22.98 3.80 16.95
C GLU A 729 22.10 4.93 17.51
N ARG A 730 21.18 5.43 16.68
CA ARG A 730 20.36 6.58 17.06
C ARG A 730 19.32 6.16 18.10
N PRO A 731 18.99 7.05 19.05
CA PRO A 731 17.89 6.80 19.96
C PRO A 731 16.59 6.58 19.20
N LEU A 732 15.85 5.54 19.62
CA LEU A 732 14.51 5.24 19.13
C LEU A 732 13.54 6.39 19.46
N GLN A 733 12.85 6.89 18.43
CA GLN A 733 11.75 7.84 18.59
C GLN A 733 10.43 7.07 18.56
N ARG A 734 9.82 6.86 19.72
CA ARG A 734 8.57 6.10 19.85
C ARG A 734 7.36 6.93 19.45
N SER A 735 6.40 6.30 18.77
CA SER A 735 5.07 6.89 18.52
C SER A 735 4.20 6.84 19.78
N TYR A 736 4.20 5.71 20.48
CA TYR A 736 3.50 5.52 21.75
C TYR A 736 4.48 5.29 22.90
N GLY A 737 4.17 5.83 24.07
CA GLY A 737 4.92 5.58 25.29
C GLY A 737 4.83 4.10 25.70
N THR A 738 5.85 3.60 26.39
CA THR A 738 5.82 2.24 26.95
C THR A 738 5.25 2.28 28.36
N ASP A 739 4.09 1.65 28.60
CA ASP A 739 3.58 1.45 29.96
C ASP A 739 4.19 0.19 30.59
N CYS A 740 5.27 0.39 31.35
CA CYS A 740 5.87 -0.66 32.18
C CYS A 740 5.31 -0.71 33.61
N GLY A 741 4.23 0.03 33.90
CA GLY A 741 3.59 0.05 35.22
C GLY A 741 3.23 -1.35 35.72
N ASN A 742 3.38 -1.57 37.03
CA ASN A 742 2.88 -2.79 37.66
C ASN A 742 1.40 -2.61 37.98
N PHE A 743 0.55 -3.54 37.57
CA PHE A 743 -0.83 -3.57 38.02
C PHE A 743 -0.88 -4.10 39.46
N THR A 744 -1.14 -3.21 40.41
CA THR A 744 -1.10 -3.58 41.83
C THR A 744 -2.44 -4.02 42.38
N GLY A 745 -3.56 -3.66 41.75
CA GLY A 745 -4.89 -3.93 42.29
C GLY A 745 -5.31 -2.98 43.43
N ASP A 746 -4.49 -1.97 43.78
CA ASP A 746 -4.70 -1.17 45.00
C ASP A 746 -5.83 -0.14 44.91
N ARG A 747 -6.39 0.11 43.72
CA ARG A 747 -7.65 0.89 43.61
C ARG A 747 -8.85 0.12 44.15
N GLU A 748 -8.72 -1.18 44.39
CA GLU A 748 -9.74 -1.98 45.05
C GLU A 748 -9.44 -2.05 46.57
N PRO A 749 -10.07 -1.20 47.40
CA PRO A 749 -9.76 -1.12 48.83
C PRO A 749 -10.13 -2.39 49.61
N ARG A 750 -10.94 -3.29 49.03
CA ARG A 750 -11.41 -4.55 49.64
C ARG A 750 -10.60 -5.76 49.20
N LYS A 751 -9.49 -5.54 48.49
CA LYS A 751 -8.54 -6.56 48.07
C LYS A 751 -8.01 -7.33 49.29
N ILE A 752 -8.09 -8.66 49.24
CA ILE A 752 -7.64 -9.56 50.33
C ILE A 752 -6.31 -10.27 50.02
N GLY A 753 -5.68 -9.93 48.90
CA GLY A 753 -4.39 -10.48 48.48
C GLY A 753 -3.94 -9.92 47.14
N PRO A 754 -2.75 -10.28 46.65
CA PRO A 754 -2.22 -9.75 45.39
C PRO A 754 -3.15 -10.07 44.19
N PRO A 755 -3.19 -9.19 43.17
CA PRO A 755 -3.88 -9.52 41.93
C PRO A 755 -3.17 -10.69 41.22
N LEU A 756 -3.95 -11.54 40.56
CA LEU A 756 -3.47 -12.55 39.63
C LEU A 756 -3.56 -11.98 38.22
N ILE A 757 -2.48 -12.02 37.45
CA ILE A 757 -2.48 -11.50 36.08
C ILE A 757 -2.22 -12.63 35.09
N VAL A 758 -3.17 -12.84 34.17
CA VAL A 758 -2.99 -13.75 33.04
C VAL A 758 -2.55 -12.92 31.83
N TYR A 759 -1.28 -13.08 31.45
CA TYR A 759 -0.65 -12.40 30.32
C TYR A 759 -1.00 -13.05 28.97
N THR A 760 -0.64 -12.41 27.85
CA THR A 760 -0.94 -12.91 26.50
C THR A 760 0.09 -13.90 25.95
N LEU A 761 1.25 -14.01 26.60
CA LEU A 761 2.24 -15.06 26.36
C LEU A 761 2.46 -15.86 27.64
N ASN A 762 2.32 -17.19 27.54
CA ASN A 762 2.61 -18.07 28.67
C ASN A 762 4.12 -18.10 28.99
N GLU A 763 4.97 -17.97 27.96
CA GLU A 763 6.41 -17.76 28.11
C GLU A 763 6.70 -16.26 28.20
N THR A 764 6.52 -15.68 29.39
CA THR A 764 6.65 -14.22 29.58
C THR A 764 8.05 -13.68 29.28
N GLY A 765 9.08 -14.54 29.21
CA GLY A 765 10.42 -14.18 28.74
C GLY A 765 10.49 -13.68 27.29
N GLN A 766 9.43 -13.91 26.49
CA GLN A 766 9.30 -13.45 25.11
C GLN A 766 8.72 -12.04 24.97
N TYR A 767 8.34 -11.38 26.07
CA TYR A 767 8.00 -9.96 26.05
C TYR A 767 9.25 -9.13 25.71
N ASN A 768 9.15 -8.31 24.66
CA ASN A 768 10.32 -7.75 24.00
C ASN A 768 10.46 -6.22 24.13
N LEU A 769 9.49 -5.51 24.72
CA LEU A 769 9.60 -4.07 24.97
C LEU A 769 10.54 -3.68 26.12
N GLY A 770 11.09 -4.67 26.84
CA GLY A 770 12.05 -4.42 27.93
C GLY A 770 11.43 -4.10 29.30
N CYS A 771 10.12 -4.25 29.46
CA CYS A 771 9.48 -4.11 30.77
C CYS A 771 9.81 -5.29 31.71
N PRO A 772 10.01 -5.05 33.02
CA PRO A 772 10.03 -6.12 34.01
C PRO A 772 8.68 -6.83 34.06
N ILE A 773 8.71 -8.16 33.92
CA ILE A 773 7.53 -9.02 33.90
C ILE A 773 7.81 -10.31 34.68
N GLY A 774 6.82 -10.76 35.45
CA GLY A 774 6.85 -12.01 36.20
C GLY A 774 6.31 -13.19 35.38
N PRO A 775 6.16 -14.38 36.00
CA PRO A 775 5.36 -15.44 35.41
C PRO A 775 3.89 -15.02 35.29
N SER A 776 3.15 -15.67 34.39
CA SER A 776 1.70 -15.55 34.30
C SER A 776 1.03 -16.33 35.43
N ASP A 777 0.04 -15.74 36.11
CA ASP A 777 -0.74 -16.37 37.19
C ASP A 777 -1.88 -17.24 36.66
N GLY A 778 -1.59 -17.97 35.60
CA GLY A 778 -2.56 -18.76 34.85
C GLY A 778 -2.14 -18.91 33.38
N LYS A 779 -3.09 -19.39 32.57
CA LYS A 779 -2.86 -19.77 31.18
C LYS A 779 -3.69 -18.94 30.21
N PHE A 780 -3.04 -18.43 29.17
CA PHE A 780 -3.67 -17.86 27.99
C PHE A 780 -3.66 -18.86 26.83
N THR A 781 -4.76 -18.89 26.06
CA THR A 781 -4.86 -19.70 24.85
C THR A 781 -5.62 -18.99 23.74
N LEU A 782 -5.15 -19.16 22.51
CA LEU A 782 -5.88 -18.82 21.28
C LEU A 782 -6.37 -20.10 20.62
N ARG A 783 -7.66 -20.16 20.31
CA ARG A 783 -8.25 -21.23 19.49
C ARG A 783 -8.70 -20.65 18.17
N LEU A 784 -8.16 -21.19 17.08
CA LEU A 784 -8.34 -20.70 15.73
C LEU A 784 -9.33 -21.57 14.93
N GLY A 785 -10.01 -20.98 13.96
CA GLY A 785 -10.92 -21.65 13.04
C GLY A 785 -12.34 -21.85 13.60
N ASN A 786 -13.21 -22.45 12.78
CA ASN A 786 -14.55 -22.90 13.19
C ASN A 786 -14.73 -24.40 12.87
N PRO A 787 -15.10 -25.25 13.86
CA PRO A 787 -15.19 -24.92 15.29
C PRO A 787 -13.81 -24.53 15.84
N ALA A 788 -13.78 -23.64 16.83
CA ALA A 788 -12.52 -23.15 17.40
C ALA A 788 -11.65 -24.30 17.92
N GLY A 789 -10.44 -24.43 17.39
CA GLY A 789 -9.54 -25.56 17.67
C GLY A 789 -9.86 -26.83 16.87
N GLY A 790 -10.58 -26.72 15.75
CA GLY A 790 -10.85 -27.78 14.78
C GLY A 790 -9.61 -28.21 14.00
N TYR A 791 -8.51 -28.54 14.69
CA TYR A 791 -7.28 -29.08 14.09
C TYR A 791 -7.46 -30.46 13.45
N ALA A 792 -8.61 -31.12 13.71
CA ALA A 792 -8.86 -32.53 13.40
C ALA A 792 -9.40 -32.80 11.99
N ASN A 793 -9.65 -31.79 11.15
CA ASN A 793 -10.05 -32.00 9.75
C ASN A 793 -8.85 -31.83 8.80
N PRO A 794 -8.18 -32.92 8.37
CA PRO A 794 -7.02 -32.84 7.49
C PRO A 794 -7.36 -32.50 6.03
N VAL A 795 -8.65 -32.37 5.68
CA VAL A 795 -9.10 -32.10 4.30
C VAL A 795 -9.32 -30.61 4.05
N ASP A 796 -9.67 -29.82 5.08
CA ASP A 796 -9.84 -28.37 5.01
C ASP A 796 -9.67 -27.71 6.39
N PRO A 797 -8.42 -27.45 6.83
CA PRO A 797 -8.15 -26.89 8.15
C PRO A 797 -8.47 -25.38 8.20
N THR A 798 -9.67 -25.04 8.67
CA THR A 798 -10.14 -23.64 8.76
C THR A 798 -9.25 -22.73 9.61
N TRP A 799 -8.48 -23.29 10.55
CA TRP A 799 -7.56 -22.54 11.41
C TRP A 799 -6.48 -21.77 10.65
N ARG A 800 -6.10 -22.22 9.43
CA ARG A 800 -5.09 -21.53 8.63
C ARG A 800 -5.59 -20.16 8.15
N PHE A 801 -6.88 -20.03 7.85
CA PHE A 801 -7.49 -18.75 7.46
C PHE A 801 -7.53 -17.75 8.62
N ALA A 802 -7.75 -18.23 9.84
CA ALA A 802 -7.64 -17.39 11.03
C ALA A 802 -6.19 -16.93 11.31
N GLN A 803 -5.16 -17.66 10.84
CA GLN A 803 -3.76 -17.22 11.02
C GLN A 803 -3.36 -16.06 10.09
N ILE A 804 -4.00 -15.94 8.93
CA ILE A 804 -3.74 -14.85 7.99
C ILE A 804 -3.98 -13.51 8.66
N ASP A 805 -5.06 -13.41 9.44
CA ASP A 805 -5.51 -12.19 10.10
C ASP A 805 -5.21 -12.15 11.62
N LEU A 806 -4.43 -13.09 12.12
CA LEU A 806 -3.93 -13.04 13.50
C LEU A 806 -2.62 -12.26 13.52
N HIS A 807 -2.56 -11.24 14.36
CA HIS A 807 -1.42 -10.34 14.46
C HIS A 807 -0.94 -10.22 15.90
N GLN A 808 0.36 -9.96 16.08
CA GLN A 808 0.98 -9.63 17.36
C GLN A 808 1.57 -8.23 17.30
N LEU A 809 1.50 -7.51 18.42
CA LEU A 809 2.04 -6.17 18.56
C LEU A 809 2.71 -6.01 19.92
N GLY A 810 3.85 -5.34 19.94
CA GLY A 810 4.56 -4.84 21.10
C GLY A 810 3.88 -3.59 21.64
N ALA A 811 2.59 -3.74 21.93
CA ALA A 811 1.72 -2.78 22.58
C ALA A 811 1.00 -3.51 23.73
N GLY A 812 0.12 -2.81 24.44
CA GLY A 812 -0.64 -3.41 25.52
C GLY A 812 0.18 -3.67 26.78
N HIS A 813 -0.40 -4.39 27.74
CA HIS A 813 0.17 -4.50 29.08
C HIS A 813 1.53 -5.20 29.05
N LYS A 814 2.57 -4.53 29.55
CA LYS A 814 3.97 -4.98 29.54
C LYS A 814 4.58 -5.17 28.15
N GLY A 815 3.85 -4.85 27.08
CA GLY A 815 4.37 -4.78 25.73
C GLY A 815 4.26 -6.04 24.90
N HIS A 816 3.14 -6.75 25.01
CA HIS A 816 2.72 -7.73 24.02
C HIS A 816 1.20 -7.93 24.05
N MET A 817 0.58 -7.91 22.88
CA MET A 817 -0.83 -8.25 22.67
C MET A 817 -1.03 -9.02 21.36
N TRP A 818 -2.15 -9.72 21.25
CA TRP A 818 -2.65 -10.24 19.97
C TRP A 818 -3.84 -9.40 19.50
N PHE A 819 -4.06 -9.28 18.20
CA PHE A 819 -5.28 -8.69 17.65
C PHE A 819 -5.64 -9.28 16.28
N THR A 820 -6.84 -8.96 15.81
CA THR A 820 -7.43 -9.43 14.54
C THR A 820 -8.62 -8.53 14.20
N HIS A 821 -9.14 -8.60 12.98
CA HIS A 821 -10.40 -7.95 12.64
C HIS A 821 -11.60 -8.69 13.22
N VAL A 822 -12.68 -7.95 13.46
CA VAL A 822 -14.00 -8.51 13.82
C VAL A 822 -14.78 -8.89 12.56
N TYR A 823 -15.20 -10.15 12.48
CA TYR A 823 -15.97 -10.70 11.36
C TYR A 823 -17.43 -10.94 11.73
N LYS A 824 -18.35 -10.77 10.76
CA LYS A 824 -19.73 -11.26 10.90
C LYS A 824 -19.77 -12.79 10.90
N PRO A 825 -20.72 -13.44 11.59
CA PRO A 825 -20.78 -14.91 11.65
C PRO A 825 -20.86 -15.62 10.30
N ASP A 826 -21.59 -15.05 9.32
CA ASP A 826 -21.78 -15.63 7.98
C ASP A 826 -21.85 -14.53 6.90
N TYR A 827 -21.41 -14.83 5.66
CA TYR A 827 -21.78 -14.03 4.47
C TYR A 827 -23.10 -14.56 3.86
N PRO A 828 -23.95 -13.67 3.30
CA PRO A 828 -25.12 -14.08 2.51
C PRO A 828 -24.79 -14.97 1.29
N ASP A 829 -23.55 -14.91 0.81
CA ASP A 829 -23.14 -15.48 -0.49
C ASP A 829 -22.56 -16.90 -0.38
N GLY A 830 -22.63 -17.54 0.80
CA GLY A 830 -22.24 -18.94 1.01
C GLY A 830 -20.80 -19.17 1.51
N ASP A 831 -19.95 -18.15 1.57
CA ASP A 831 -18.63 -18.20 2.22
C ASP A 831 -18.74 -17.93 3.74
N SER A 832 -18.26 -18.85 4.58
CA SER A 832 -18.38 -18.67 6.04
C SER A 832 -17.17 -17.96 6.63
N ASN A 833 -17.37 -16.71 7.05
CA ASN A 833 -16.42 -15.94 7.86
C ASN A 833 -16.02 -16.63 9.17
N ALA A 834 -16.83 -17.57 9.65
CA ALA A 834 -16.53 -18.32 10.85
C ALA A 834 -15.17 -19.05 10.76
N LYS A 835 -14.63 -19.35 9.56
CA LYS A 835 -13.27 -19.88 9.42
C LYS A 835 -12.16 -18.94 9.95
N HIS A 836 -12.40 -17.63 10.00
CA HIS A 836 -11.49 -16.65 10.61
C HIS A 836 -11.72 -16.48 12.12
N GLN A 837 -12.56 -17.31 12.74
CA GLN A 837 -12.84 -17.23 14.16
C GLN A 837 -11.58 -17.45 14.99
N ILE A 838 -11.39 -16.55 15.95
CA ILE A 838 -10.38 -16.61 17.00
C ILE A 838 -11.10 -16.47 18.33
N VAL A 839 -10.79 -17.39 19.26
CA VAL A 839 -11.27 -17.34 20.64
C VAL A 839 -10.06 -17.28 21.56
N ALA A 840 -9.87 -16.12 22.19
CA ALA A 840 -8.94 -15.92 23.28
C ALA A 840 -9.57 -16.40 24.59
N THR A 841 -8.79 -17.08 25.43
CA THR A 841 -9.23 -17.57 26.73
C THR A 841 -8.15 -17.34 27.78
N TRP A 842 -8.52 -16.65 28.87
CA TRP A 842 -7.71 -16.43 30.06
C TRP A 842 -8.23 -17.33 31.19
N SER A 843 -7.35 -18.18 31.73
CA SER A 843 -7.67 -19.13 32.81
C SER A 843 -6.75 -18.89 34.00
N PRO A 844 -7.20 -18.20 35.06
CA PRO A 844 -6.38 -17.90 36.24
C PRO A 844 -6.17 -19.12 37.14
N ASP A 845 -5.00 -19.20 37.77
CA ASP A 845 -4.67 -20.18 38.80
C ASP A 845 -5.10 -19.67 40.18
N LEU A 846 -6.36 -19.92 40.54
CA LEU A 846 -6.98 -19.38 41.76
C LEU A 846 -6.39 -20.02 43.04
N PRO A 847 -5.73 -19.24 43.93
CA PRO A 847 -5.11 -19.78 45.13
C PRO A 847 -6.07 -19.87 46.32
N TYR A 848 -7.22 -19.19 46.26
CA TYR A 848 -8.23 -19.15 47.32
C TYR A 848 -9.28 -20.26 47.17
N PRO A 849 -10.10 -20.54 48.21
CA PRO A 849 -11.22 -21.47 48.12
C PRO A 849 -12.17 -21.12 46.99
N ASP A 850 -12.85 -22.15 46.45
CA ASP A 850 -13.93 -21.96 45.49
C ASP A 850 -14.97 -20.96 46.02
N ASP A 851 -15.55 -20.19 45.11
CA ASP A 851 -16.55 -19.14 45.37
C ASP A 851 -16.00 -17.88 46.07
N THR A 852 -14.68 -17.76 46.26
CA THR A 852 -14.03 -16.46 46.55
C THR A 852 -14.38 -15.46 45.44
N ARG A 853 -14.72 -14.22 45.81
CA ARG A 853 -15.10 -13.18 44.83
C ARG A 853 -13.87 -12.48 44.27
N TYR A 854 -13.88 -12.24 42.97
CA TYR A 854 -12.82 -11.50 42.29
C TYR A 854 -13.40 -10.33 41.51
N ASP A 855 -12.76 -9.17 41.63
CA ASP A 855 -12.84 -8.14 40.60
C ASP A 855 -12.03 -8.60 39.40
N ILE A 856 -12.69 -8.66 38.24
CA ILE A 856 -12.07 -9.06 36.98
C ILE A 856 -11.90 -7.80 36.15
N VAL A 857 -10.67 -7.52 35.74
CA VAL A 857 -10.30 -6.29 35.04
C VAL A 857 -9.53 -6.65 33.76
N ALA A 858 -9.99 -6.16 32.61
CA ALA A 858 -9.31 -6.35 31.33
C ALA A 858 -8.42 -5.14 31.02
N HIS A 859 -7.23 -5.40 30.52
CA HIS A 859 -6.39 -4.37 29.93
C HIS A 859 -6.86 -4.07 28.50
N LEU A 860 -6.85 -2.80 28.13
CA LEU A 860 -7.08 -2.30 26.79
C LEU A 860 -5.83 -1.56 26.32
N PRO A 861 -5.25 -1.93 25.18
CA PRO A 861 -4.02 -1.33 24.70
C PRO A 861 -4.23 0.11 24.22
N SER A 862 -3.15 0.88 24.17
CA SER A 862 -3.14 2.22 23.57
C SER A 862 -3.58 2.27 22.11
N HIS A 863 -3.35 1.21 21.34
CA HIS A 863 -3.70 1.10 19.92
C HIS A 863 -3.86 -0.38 19.51
N GLY A 864 -4.47 -0.64 18.35
CA GLY A 864 -4.68 -1.99 17.80
C GLY A 864 -5.92 -2.71 18.34
N GLY A 865 -6.88 -1.94 18.86
CA GLY A 865 -8.17 -2.42 19.33
C GLY A 865 -9.18 -1.27 19.35
N GLU A 866 -10.18 -1.33 18.46
CA GLU A 866 -11.12 -0.24 18.22
C GLU A 866 -12.58 -0.73 18.22
N TRP A 867 -12.83 -2.03 18.38
CA TRP A 867 -14.18 -2.57 18.45
C TRP A 867 -14.91 -2.16 19.74
N ASP A 868 -15.99 -1.38 19.56
CA ASP A 868 -16.74 -0.71 20.61
C ASP A 868 -17.66 -1.62 21.44
N THR A 869 -17.89 -2.85 20.97
CA THR A 869 -18.88 -3.78 21.53
C THR A 869 -18.26 -5.16 21.76
N SER A 870 -17.05 -5.19 22.30
CA SER A 870 -16.27 -6.39 22.62
C SER A 870 -16.92 -7.18 23.76
N ARG A 871 -17.49 -8.36 23.46
CA ARG A 871 -18.21 -9.18 24.43
C ARG A 871 -17.30 -10.19 25.12
N TYR A 872 -16.95 -9.91 26.37
CA TYR A 872 -16.27 -10.83 27.26
C TYR A 872 -17.26 -11.81 27.88
N TYR A 873 -16.96 -13.11 27.79
CA TYR A 873 -17.72 -14.20 28.37
C TYR A 873 -16.98 -14.74 29.60
N ILE A 874 -17.51 -14.46 30.78
CA ILE A 874 -16.96 -14.93 32.05
C ILE A 874 -17.67 -16.20 32.49
N TRP A 875 -16.92 -17.28 32.61
CA TRP A 875 -17.37 -18.58 33.09
C TRP A 875 -16.86 -18.78 34.53
N PRO A 876 -17.69 -18.50 35.56
CA PRO A 876 -17.27 -18.59 36.96
C PRO A 876 -17.12 -20.03 37.46
N ASP A 877 -17.78 -21.00 36.81
CA ASP A 877 -17.72 -22.42 37.12
C ASP A 877 -17.31 -23.18 35.84
N PRO A 878 -16.27 -24.05 35.87
CA PRO A 878 -15.87 -24.83 34.70
C PRO A 878 -16.99 -25.73 34.14
N LYS A 879 -17.95 -26.15 34.99
CA LYS A 879 -19.12 -26.97 34.63
C LYS A 879 -20.35 -26.13 34.26
N GLY A 880 -20.27 -24.81 34.40
CA GLY A 880 -21.38 -23.91 34.07
C GLY A 880 -21.71 -23.92 32.58
N VAL A 881 -23.01 -23.81 32.26
CA VAL A 881 -23.51 -23.77 30.86
C VAL A 881 -23.90 -22.36 30.39
N VAL A 882 -23.96 -21.37 31.29
CA VAL A 882 -24.27 -19.97 30.96
C VAL A 882 -23.16 -19.04 31.50
N PRO A 883 -22.49 -18.25 30.63
CA PRO A 883 -21.51 -17.27 31.06
C PRO A 883 -22.18 -15.94 31.47
N LYS A 884 -21.52 -15.17 32.34
CA LYS A 884 -21.79 -13.73 32.48
C LYS A 884 -21.17 -13.02 31.27
N ILE A 885 -21.89 -12.07 30.68
CA ILE A 885 -21.40 -11.27 29.55
C ILE A 885 -21.15 -9.84 30.02
N CYS A 886 -19.99 -9.28 29.64
CA CYS A 886 -19.69 -7.86 29.75
C CYS A 886 -19.25 -7.32 28.39
N SER A 887 -19.84 -6.21 27.95
CA SER A 887 -19.47 -5.54 26.70
C SER A 887 -18.55 -4.36 27.01
N ILE A 888 -17.40 -4.31 26.36
CA ILE A 888 -16.37 -3.28 26.53
C ILE A 888 -16.15 -2.55 25.21
N ASP A 889 -15.98 -1.22 25.29
CA ASP A 889 -15.45 -0.42 24.19
C ASP A 889 -13.91 -0.44 24.28
N GLN A 890 -13.26 -0.97 23.24
CA GLN A 890 -11.79 -1.04 23.19
C GLN A 890 -11.13 0.26 22.73
N SER A 891 -11.88 1.26 22.27
CA SER A 891 -11.33 2.54 21.84
C SER A 891 -10.75 3.31 23.02
N THR A 892 -9.42 3.41 23.08
CA THR A 892 -8.72 4.03 24.23
C THR A 892 -8.19 5.44 23.98
N ASN A 893 -8.35 5.97 22.77
CA ASN A 893 -7.78 7.26 22.33
C ASN A 893 -6.25 7.34 22.52
N GLY A 894 -5.51 6.26 22.23
CA GLY A 894 -4.05 6.28 22.21
C GLY A 894 -3.38 6.02 23.56
N ALA A 895 -4.09 5.52 24.58
CA ALA A 895 -3.56 5.33 25.93
C ALA A 895 -3.96 3.97 26.52
N ASP A 896 -3.06 3.30 27.22
CA ASP A 896 -3.38 2.05 27.91
C ASP A 896 -4.43 2.27 29.02
N ARG A 897 -5.42 1.37 29.14
CA ARG A 897 -6.53 1.45 30.09
C ARG A 897 -6.82 0.11 30.75
N TRP A 898 -7.38 0.14 31.95
CA TRP A 898 -7.95 -1.03 32.62
C TRP A 898 -9.45 -0.82 32.80
N LYS A 899 -10.26 -1.83 32.45
CA LYS A 899 -11.73 -1.78 32.53
C LYS A 899 -12.29 -2.94 33.34
N TYR A 900 -13.26 -2.68 34.20
CA TYR A 900 -13.96 -3.71 34.94
C TYR A 900 -14.83 -4.59 34.02
N LEU A 901 -14.64 -5.90 34.09
CA LEU A 901 -15.57 -6.90 33.54
C LEU A 901 -16.67 -7.28 34.53
N GLY A 902 -16.40 -7.12 35.83
CA GLY A 902 -17.34 -7.30 36.93
C GLY A 902 -16.71 -7.97 38.15
N ASN A 903 -17.51 -8.10 39.20
CA ASN A 903 -17.15 -8.78 40.45
C ASN A 903 -17.94 -10.10 40.58
N LEU A 904 -17.28 -11.25 40.59
CA LEU A 904 -17.93 -12.57 40.56
C LEU A 904 -17.27 -13.58 41.50
N PRO A 905 -18.04 -14.49 42.15
CA PRO A 905 -17.47 -15.67 42.80
C PRO A 905 -16.91 -16.61 41.73
N LEU A 906 -15.66 -17.05 41.89
CA LEU A 906 -14.99 -17.93 40.93
C LEU A 906 -14.62 -19.27 41.58
N LYS A 907 -14.78 -20.36 40.82
CA LYS A 907 -14.28 -21.68 41.17
C LYS A 907 -13.00 -21.99 40.39
N LYS A 908 -12.17 -22.90 40.90
CA LYS A 908 -11.00 -23.40 40.17
C LYS A 908 -11.42 -23.92 38.79
N GLY A 909 -10.72 -23.47 37.74
CA GLY A 909 -11.10 -23.73 36.35
C GLY A 909 -12.03 -22.68 35.72
N ALA A 910 -12.34 -21.60 36.43
CA ALA A 910 -12.97 -20.41 35.85
C ALA A 910 -12.16 -19.88 34.66
N ARG A 911 -12.84 -19.20 33.74
CA ARG A 911 -12.20 -18.63 32.54
C ARG A 911 -12.94 -17.40 32.02
N VAL A 912 -12.19 -16.50 31.40
CA VAL A 912 -12.71 -15.39 30.60
C VAL A 912 -12.44 -15.69 29.13
N GLN A 913 -13.40 -15.41 28.25
CA GLN A 913 -13.23 -15.59 26.80
C GLN A 913 -13.62 -14.34 26.03
N LEU A 914 -12.87 -14.06 24.96
CA LEU A 914 -13.19 -13.03 23.97
C LEU A 914 -13.09 -13.66 22.58
N LYS A 915 -14.00 -13.29 21.67
CA LYS A 915 -14.02 -13.80 20.30
C LYS A 915 -14.17 -12.65 19.30
N ASN A 916 -13.60 -12.82 18.11
CA ASN A 916 -13.65 -11.83 17.03
C ASN A 916 -14.86 -11.99 16.08
N VAL A 917 -15.88 -12.77 16.45
CA VAL A 917 -17.08 -12.94 15.63
C VAL A 917 -18.28 -12.28 16.29
N ALA A 918 -18.82 -11.24 15.64
CA ALA A 918 -19.91 -10.41 16.16
C ALA A 918 -20.91 -9.97 15.07
N ALA A 919 -22.18 -9.82 15.45
CA ALA A 919 -23.19 -9.27 14.55
C ALA A 919 -22.91 -7.78 14.24
N GLY A 920 -23.15 -7.36 13.00
CA GLY A 920 -22.90 -5.97 12.55
C GLY A 920 -21.47 -5.68 12.10
N ALA A 921 -20.53 -6.62 12.30
CA ALA A 921 -19.14 -6.46 11.91
C ALA A 921 -18.92 -6.55 10.38
N GLN A 922 -17.93 -5.82 9.88
CA GLN A 922 -17.62 -5.72 8.44
C GLN A 922 -16.24 -6.29 8.07
N GLY A 923 -15.45 -6.80 9.02
CA GLY A 923 -14.09 -7.28 8.78
C GLY A 923 -13.08 -6.15 8.53
N ASN A 924 -13.17 -5.08 9.32
CA ASN A 924 -12.34 -3.86 9.14
C ASN A 924 -12.03 -3.08 10.43
N ILE A 925 -12.51 -3.56 11.56
CA ILE A 925 -12.27 -2.93 12.87
C ILE A 925 -11.57 -3.99 13.71
N ASP A 926 -10.49 -3.59 14.37
CA ASP A 926 -9.67 -4.51 15.14
C ASP A 926 -10.26 -4.76 16.53
N ILE A 927 -10.04 -5.98 17.01
CA ILE A 927 -10.28 -6.41 18.38
C ILE A 927 -8.97 -6.93 18.96
N ALA A 928 -8.58 -6.37 20.10
CA ALA A 928 -7.37 -6.75 20.82
C ALA A 928 -7.66 -7.81 21.89
N PHE A 929 -6.70 -8.72 22.06
CA PHE A 929 -6.60 -9.68 23.14
C PHE A 929 -5.35 -9.34 23.97
N ASP A 930 -5.58 -8.78 25.16
CA ASP A 930 -4.53 -8.35 26.10
C ASP A 930 -4.68 -9.01 27.48
N ALA A 931 -3.90 -8.60 28.48
CA ALA A 931 -3.90 -9.17 29.82
C ALA A 931 -5.24 -9.01 30.56
N VAL A 932 -5.54 -9.98 31.43
CA VAL A 932 -6.69 -9.91 32.35
C VAL A 932 -6.19 -10.12 33.77
N ALA A 933 -6.59 -9.22 34.67
CA ALA A 933 -6.27 -9.27 36.09
C ALA A 933 -7.48 -9.74 36.91
N PHE A 934 -7.21 -10.51 37.96
CA PHE A 934 -8.19 -11.05 38.91
C PHE A 934 -7.77 -10.63 40.32
N ILE A 935 -8.51 -9.70 40.91
CA ILE A 935 -8.22 -9.15 42.24
C ILE A 935 -9.11 -9.88 43.25
N PRO A 936 -8.57 -10.68 44.19
CA PRO A 936 -9.39 -11.35 45.20
C PRO A 936 -9.99 -10.31 46.18
N THR A 937 -11.29 -10.39 46.45
CA THR A 937 -12.06 -9.42 47.26
C THR A 937 -12.85 -10.10 48.39
N GLY A 938 -13.05 -9.38 49.50
CA GLY A 938 -13.71 -9.90 50.70
C GLY A 938 -15.23 -9.63 50.81
N THR A 939 -15.83 -8.77 49.99
CA THR A 939 -17.26 -8.36 50.11
C THR A 939 -17.97 -8.17 48.75
N THR A 940 -19.25 -7.77 48.75
CA THR A 940 -20.22 -7.96 47.63
C THR A 940 -20.57 -6.74 46.77
N ASP A 941 -19.94 -5.57 46.92
CA ASP A 941 -20.39 -4.41 46.09
C ASP A 941 -20.03 -4.62 44.63
N ALA A 942 -21.01 -4.43 43.76
CA ALA A 942 -20.91 -4.75 42.35
C ALA A 942 -20.11 -3.68 41.61
N GLN A 943 -18.93 -4.04 41.12
CA GLN A 943 -18.26 -3.27 40.06
C GLN A 943 -19.09 -3.34 38.78
N VAL A 944 -19.29 -2.19 38.14
CA VAL A 944 -20.11 -2.07 36.93
C VAL A 944 -19.26 -2.46 35.72
N CYS A 945 -19.80 -3.34 34.88
CA CYS A 945 -19.20 -3.68 33.59
C CYS A 945 -18.89 -2.40 32.78
N ASN A 946 -17.70 -2.34 32.16
CA ASN A 946 -17.22 -1.23 31.34
C ASN A 946 -16.83 0.06 32.11
N ALA A 947 -16.92 0.05 33.44
CA ALA A 947 -16.37 1.13 34.26
C ALA A 947 -14.83 1.14 34.16
N ASP A 948 -14.25 2.34 34.25
CA ASP A 948 -12.81 2.51 34.40
C ASP A 948 -12.35 1.92 35.74
N TYR A 949 -11.25 1.19 35.71
CA TYR A 949 -10.50 0.81 36.91
C TYR A 949 -9.68 2.01 37.38
#